data_AF-A0A3E0GZX3-F1
#
_entry.id   AF-A0A3E0GZX3-F1
#
_cell.length_a   1.000
_cell.length_b   1.000
_cell.length_c   1.000
_cell.angle_alpha   90.00
_cell.angle_beta   90.00
_cell.angle_gamma   90.00
#
_symmetry.space_group_name_H-M   'P 1'
#
loop_
_entity.id
_entity.type
_entity.pdbx_description
1 polymer ?
#
loop_
_entity_poly.entity_id
_entity_poly.type
_entity_poly.pdbx_seq_one_letter_code
_entity_poly.pdbx_strand_id
1 'polypeptide(L)'
;MHPFNCFDFTQAPDLTVLDDLLQNQLGLVDSAKYSDGCFIPLPAQTGIGKTHTACALMLERMLLNIKNSLSKSDEIVPELTYYITNSTDNVRNGLNGLQALIEQQQIDGKPRFNNEQQAFLKSQIVHLHAQDNQLLSLANEDREHLLSAFRHGDVGRIRDALRELDSFEKSATTNRVVAKHMVYFARTTYKQLRDHIRLTMANHKIVLSEDQQEAVFKLLPGEKVVEGKACVLFMTTKKFMHGYDSLKSRINPIEHLSKSLLIIDEIDRQNSEILDVLCDSQAIDLVKFGKSISANLSHHVLEKSTRYNGVDELLEPLIQRTQDYAQTWHMKYHFMIEGSSLDERPVRLFSDRSITHAHSTMHHLSIHTDHERQKNIIVSTDKAMLDIEGPNEMLSRFINESDWLFREFTRTFQWSAQRIIKNETLDFVGRIDHLNQYLGAVTSLLTHYGLEVYRPIVLDVFNARFRSLDHHRSRLAKRSYHDIGLKFTEVARTPDARDTMSCHYKSLSTTPTGLLAQMVDSGANILGISATASSPTVIHNFDHQYLSLRLGTRYRSLSDDQRKQLGAYYTSRRRYEEAGIRIHCQYIRAQTDNVNAVLTQHENHPPRDLAWALAALVKTSGDSYGVEWFSKLLAAMEVFVLQPYCRYMVALLNRTLVAEPPFIATLEAYLNERSNRPVKFFAGINAEAMRDGRYDDAQKHLSTTLDKVILISTYPSMGEGKNPDYRVQLNDDESSLRWVGDGAKSGQCRGDIDAIYLEKPTNMLLTHSDTKTNLVITLHQLLCLQSAGFISHTKTKTWITRILCGARSEENTTNYNLTDDSPYATRRIIQQAIGRMARTAYKRPEILVMCDSELTHMLGGDDSLRDTLSHEYAALRDYCKRGCAEFCVTGISVTAVAVFPRS
;
A
#
# COMPACT_ATOMS: atom_id res chain seq x y z
N MET A 1 7.81 25.81 -34.41
CA MET A 1 6.64 26.56 -33.88
C MET A 1 5.92 25.60 -32.93
N HIS A 2 5.43 26.03 -31.76
CA HIS A 2 4.84 25.10 -30.79
C HIS A 2 3.50 24.53 -31.33
N PRO A 3 3.20 23.22 -31.20
CA PRO A 3 2.00 22.60 -31.80
C PRO A 3 0.65 23.18 -31.34
N PHE A 4 0.67 23.91 -30.21
CA PHE A 4 -0.50 24.53 -29.59
C PHE A 4 -0.61 26.06 -29.80
N ASN A 5 0.24 26.68 -30.62
CA ASN A 5 0.21 28.14 -30.83
C ASN A 5 -1.14 28.68 -31.34
N CYS A 6 -1.86 27.88 -32.13
CA CYS A 6 -3.19 28.23 -32.67
C CYS A 6 -4.32 27.42 -32.01
N PHE A 7 -4.07 26.80 -30.85
CA PHE A 7 -5.07 25.98 -30.15
C PHE A 7 -6.03 26.86 -29.35
N ASP A 8 -7.33 26.61 -29.48
CA ASP A 8 -8.36 27.29 -28.70
C ASP A 8 -8.56 26.60 -27.35
N PHE A 9 -7.88 27.12 -26.31
CA PHE A 9 -7.99 26.62 -24.94
C PHE A 9 -9.36 26.87 -24.27
N THR A 10 -10.29 27.58 -24.93
CA THR A 10 -11.64 27.79 -24.39
C THR A 10 -12.60 26.66 -24.75
N GLN A 11 -12.26 25.83 -25.73
CA GLN A 11 -13.05 24.67 -26.13
C GLN A 11 -12.77 23.47 -25.22
N ALA A 12 -13.81 23.02 -24.52
CA ALA A 12 -13.79 21.86 -23.63
C ALA A 12 -14.99 20.95 -23.93
N PRO A 13 -14.86 19.63 -23.69
CA PRO A 13 -15.99 18.70 -23.81
C PRO A 13 -17.04 18.97 -22.72
N ASP A 14 -18.25 18.45 -22.92
CA ASP A 14 -19.26 18.43 -21.87
C ASP A 14 -18.77 17.66 -20.65
N LEU A 15 -18.82 18.30 -19.49
CA LEU A 15 -18.36 17.72 -18.24
C LEU A 15 -19.43 16.80 -17.66
N THR A 16 -19.03 15.59 -17.28
CA THR A 16 -19.90 14.77 -16.41
C THR A 16 -19.97 15.40 -15.02
N VAL A 17 -20.94 14.97 -14.20
CA VAL A 17 -21.09 15.45 -12.82
C VAL A 17 -19.80 15.26 -12.01
N LEU A 18 -19.10 14.14 -12.23
CA LEU A 18 -17.84 13.86 -11.54
C LEU A 18 -16.70 14.74 -12.07
N ASP A 19 -16.68 15.04 -13.38
CA ASP A 19 -15.66 15.92 -13.97
C ASP A 19 -15.84 17.36 -13.46
N ASP A 20 -17.07 17.88 -13.46
CA ASP A 20 -17.38 19.21 -12.91
C ASP A 20 -17.01 19.31 -11.43
N LEU A 21 -17.31 18.27 -10.63
CA LEU A 21 -16.94 18.21 -9.23
C LEU A 21 -15.43 18.37 -9.04
N LEU A 22 -14.61 17.60 -9.77
CA LEU A 22 -13.16 17.65 -9.62
C LEU A 22 -12.55 18.93 -10.18
N GLN A 23 -12.99 19.34 -11.38
CA GLN A 23 -12.36 20.41 -12.13
C GLN A 23 -12.81 21.79 -11.64
N ASN A 24 -14.12 21.99 -11.44
CA ASN A 24 -14.69 23.31 -11.14
C ASN A 24 -14.96 23.49 -9.65
N GLN A 25 -15.74 22.59 -9.04
CA GLN A 25 -16.18 22.75 -7.64
C GLN A 25 -15.03 22.57 -6.65
N LEU A 26 -14.20 21.53 -6.84
CA LEU A 26 -13.00 21.31 -6.06
C LEU A 26 -11.81 22.11 -6.59
N GLY A 27 -11.83 22.52 -7.86
CA GLY A 27 -10.86 23.43 -8.45
C GLY A 27 -9.48 22.80 -8.74
N LEU A 28 -9.40 21.50 -9.03
CA LEU A 28 -8.12 20.77 -9.05
C LEU A 28 -7.27 20.96 -10.31
N VAL A 29 -7.80 21.63 -11.33
CA VAL A 29 -7.06 21.94 -12.57
C VAL A 29 -5.95 22.96 -12.30
N ASP A 30 -6.26 24.05 -11.59
CA ASP A 30 -5.34 25.15 -11.32
C ASP A 30 -4.77 25.05 -9.89
N SER A 31 -3.47 24.74 -9.78
CA SER A 31 -2.80 24.65 -8.48
C SER A 31 -2.61 26.00 -7.80
N ALA A 32 -2.69 27.13 -8.53
CA ALA A 32 -2.52 28.47 -7.97
C ALA A 32 -3.61 28.80 -6.95
N LYS A 33 -4.78 28.15 -7.05
CA LYS A 33 -5.84 28.25 -6.05
C LYS A 33 -5.46 27.66 -4.69
N TYR A 34 -4.47 26.76 -4.63
CA TYR A 34 -4.14 25.96 -3.45
C TYR A 34 -2.63 25.83 -3.22
N SER A 35 -1.95 26.96 -3.05
CA SER A 35 -0.49 26.99 -2.77
C SER A 35 -0.08 26.23 -1.50
N ASP A 36 -0.99 26.11 -0.53
CA ASP A 36 -0.73 25.54 0.80
C ASP A 36 -1.02 24.02 0.89
N GLY A 37 -1.39 23.40 -0.24
CA GLY A 37 -1.75 21.98 -0.34
C GLY A 37 -3.12 21.62 0.28
N CYS A 38 -3.68 20.48 -0.11
CA CYS A 38 -4.90 19.94 0.50
C CYS A 38 -5.00 18.42 0.38
N PHE A 39 -5.85 17.79 1.19
CA PHE A 39 -6.25 16.39 1.04
C PHE A 39 -7.78 16.30 0.87
N ILE A 40 -8.20 15.62 -0.19
CA ILE A 40 -9.61 15.38 -0.54
C ILE A 40 -9.84 13.87 -0.63
N PRO A 41 -10.45 13.25 0.39
CA PRO A 41 -10.96 11.89 0.28
C PRO A 41 -12.29 11.91 -0.50
N LEU A 42 -12.29 11.29 -1.68
CA LEU A 42 -13.43 11.22 -2.59
C LEU A 42 -14.10 9.83 -2.53
N PRO A 43 -15.20 9.66 -1.76
CA PRO A 43 -16.00 8.45 -1.81
C PRO A 43 -16.77 8.40 -3.12
N ALA A 44 -16.37 7.51 -4.01
CA ALA A 44 -16.94 7.38 -5.35
C ALA A 44 -17.27 5.92 -5.66
N GLN A 45 -18.56 5.62 -5.89
CA GLN A 45 -19.04 4.26 -6.17
C GLN A 45 -18.32 3.62 -7.36
N THR A 46 -18.24 2.29 -7.38
CA THR A 46 -17.70 1.57 -8.53
C THR A 46 -18.68 1.63 -9.70
N GLY A 47 -18.16 1.82 -10.91
CA GLY A 47 -18.96 1.91 -12.12
C GLY A 47 -19.28 3.34 -12.61
N ILE A 48 -18.96 4.39 -11.84
CA ILE A 48 -19.22 5.80 -12.24
C ILE A 48 -18.14 6.44 -13.13
N GLY A 49 -17.09 5.70 -13.48
CA GLY A 49 -16.01 6.21 -14.35
C GLY A 49 -14.87 6.95 -13.62
N LYS A 50 -14.56 6.60 -12.36
CA LYS A 50 -13.47 7.19 -11.57
C LYS A 50 -12.16 7.41 -12.34
N THR A 51 -11.63 6.35 -12.97
CA THR A 51 -10.38 6.40 -13.72
C THR A 51 -10.48 7.34 -14.93
N HIS A 52 -11.61 7.31 -15.64
CA HIS A 52 -11.84 8.22 -16.76
C HIS A 52 -11.84 9.68 -16.32
N THR A 53 -12.53 10.02 -15.23
CA THR A 53 -12.54 11.38 -14.68
C THR A 53 -11.17 11.82 -14.15
N ALA A 54 -10.40 10.91 -13.55
CA ALA A 54 -9.00 11.20 -13.23
C ALA A 54 -8.18 11.51 -14.48
N CYS A 55 -8.36 10.77 -15.59
CA CYS A 55 -7.72 11.06 -16.87
C CYS A 55 -8.15 12.41 -17.45
N ALA A 56 -9.44 12.76 -17.38
CA ALA A 56 -9.93 14.07 -17.82
C ALA A 56 -9.28 15.21 -17.02
N LEU A 57 -9.20 15.08 -15.69
CA LEU A 57 -8.51 16.04 -14.83
C LEU A 57 -7.02 16.18 -15.20
N MET A 58 -6.33 15.06 -15.44
CA MET A 58 -4.93 15.05 -15.87
C MET A 58 -4.74 15.79 -17.20
N LEU A 59 -5.62 15.53 -18.19
CA LEU A 59 -5.57 16.17 -19.50
C LEU A 59 -5.78 17.68 -19.40
N GLU A 60 -6.78 18.16 -18.67
CA GLU A 60 -7.02 19.60 -18.51
C GLU A 60 -5.83 20.30 -17.84
N ARG A 61 -5.16 19.62 -16.90
CA ARG A 61 -3.97 20.14 -16.24
C ARG A 61 -2.75 20.19 -17.18
N MET A 62 -2.60 19.21 -18.07
CA MET A 62 -1.60 19.26 -19.16
C MET A 62 -1.84 20.48 -20.06
N LEU A 63 -3.10 20.72 -20.45
CA LEU A 63 -3.46 21.88 -21.29
C LEU A 63 -3.20 23.21 -20.58
N LEU A 64 -3.48 23.29 -19.27
CA LEU A 64 -3.17 24.49 -18.47
C LEU A 64 -1.65 24.76 -18.43
N ASN A 65 -0.83 23.73 -18.23
CA ASN A 65 0.62 23.86 -18.26
C ASN A 65 1.11 24.39 -19.62
N ILE A 66 0.56 23.87 -20.72
CA ILE A 66 0.89 24.34 -22.08
C ILE A 66 0.45 25.79 -22.28
N LYS A 67 -0.77 26.14 -21.87
CA LYS A 67 -1.27 27.52 -21.96
C LYS A 67 -0.35 28.48 -21.20
N ASN A 68 0.07 28.09 -20.01
CA ASN A 68 0.99 28.88 -19.18
C ASN A 68 2.36 29.04 -19.85
N SER A 69 2.94 27.98 -20.41
CA SER A 69 4.24 28.02 -21.10
C SER A 69 4.22 28.86 -22.37
N LEU A 70 3.07 28.95 -23.07
CA LEU A 70 2.92 29.82 -24.23
C LEU A 70 2.78 31.30 -23.86
N SER A 71 2.30 31.60 -22.65
CA SER A 71 1.95 32.96 -22.22
C SER A 71 3.06 33.74 -21.52
N LYS A 72 4.06 33.06 -20.93
CA LYS A 72 5.16 33.71 -20.18
C LYS A 72 6.48 33.55 -20.93
N SER A 73 7.31 34.60 -20.91
CA SER A 73 8.61 34.66 -21.59
C SER A 73 9.70 33.80 -20.94
N ASP A 74 9.48 33.30 -19.72
CA ASP A 74 10.44 32.49 -18.97
C ASP A 74 10.11 30.99 -19.08
N GLU A 75 11.12 30.12 -19.02
CA GLU A 75 10.97 28.66 -18.91
C GLU A 75 10.23 28.28 -17.62
N ILE A 76 8.90 28.16 -17.70
CA ILE A 76 8.09 27.63 -16.60
C ILE A 76 8.27 26.12 -16.53
N VAL A 77 8.78 25.63 -15.40
CA VAL A 77 8.77 24.19 -15.10
C VAL A 77 7.32 23.71 -14.97
N PRO A 78 6.89 22.68 -15.73
CA PRO A 78 5.52 22.18 -15.66
C PRO A 78 5.15 21.68 -14.27
N GLU A 79 3.91 21.92 -13.87
CA GLU A 79 3.38 21.36 -12.62
C GLU A 79 3.05 19.89 -12.80
N LEU A 80 3.73 19.03 -12.02
CA LEU A 80 3.61 17.59 -12.14
C LEU A 80 2.29 17.07 -11.56
N THR A 81 1.72 16.08 -12.26
CA THR A 81 0.63 15.25 -11.76
C THR A 81 1.09 13.81 -11.59
N TYR A 82 0.96 13.28 -10.39
CA TYR A 82 1.31 11.90 -10.06
C TYR A 82 0.02 11.07 -9.96
N TYR A 83 -0.05 9.96 -10.67
CA TYR A 83 -1.08 8.92 -10.51
C TYR A 83 -0.43 7.69 -9.87
N ILE A 84 -0.88 7.36 -8.65
CA ILE A 84 -0.37 6.21 -7.91
C ILE A 84 -1.47 5.25 -7.48
N THR A 85 -1.12 3.96 -7.45
CA THR A 85 -1.96 2.85 -7.01
C THR A 85 -1.08 1.67 -6.60
N ASN A 86 -1.63 0.63 -5.99
CA ASN A 86 -0.90 -0.57 -5.57
C ASN A 86 -0.63 -1.54 -6.74
N SER A 87 -1.46 -1.57 -7.78
CA SER A 87 -1.41 -2.57 -8.86
C SER A 87 -0.81 -2.04 -10.16
N THR A 88 0.09 -2.81 -10.77
CA THR A 88 0.66 -2.48 -12.10
C THR A 88 -0.39 -2.46 -13.19
N ASP A 89 -1.46 -3.26 -13.06
CA ASP A 89 -2.53 -3.29 -14.06
C ASP A 89 -3.40 -2.05 -13.98
N ASN A 90 -3.70 -1.55 -12.77
CA ASN A 90 -4.39 -0.28 -12.58
C ASN A 90 -3.56 0.90 -13.14
N VAL A 91 -2.23 0.88 -12.96
CA VAL A 91 -1.33 1.88 -13.57
C VAL A 91 -1.44 1.86 -15.09
N ARG A 92 -1.36 0.66 -15.72
CA ARG A 92 -1.51 0.51 -17.18
C ARG A 92 -2.88 0.95 -17.67
N ASN A 93 -3.95 0.60 -16.95
CA ASN A 93 -5.31 1.00 -17.29
C ASN A 93 -5.49 2.52 -17.25
N GLY A 94 -4.95 3.20 -16.24
CA GLY A 94 -4.96 4.67 -16.16
C GLY A 94 -4.15 5.33 -17.28
N LEU A 95 -2.96 4.79 -17.59
CA LEU A 95 -2.11 5.27 -18.69
C LEU A 95 -2.83 5.15 -20.04
N ASN A 96 -3.32 3.95 -20.35
CA ASN A 96 -4.04 3.68 -21.59
C ASN A 96 -5.32 4.51 -21.69
N GLY A 97 -6.01 4.72 -20.56
CA GLY A 97 -7.19 5.58 -20.47
C GLY A 97 -6.90 7.03 -20.85
N LEU A 98 -5.79 7.60 -20.35
CA LEU A 98 -5.39 8.96 -20.70
C LEU A 98 -4.97 9.06 -22.18
N GLN A 99 -4.22 8.08 -22.69
CA GLN A 99 -3.80 8.06 -24.09
C GLN A 99 -5.00 7.94 -25.04
N ALA A 100 -5.95 7.05 -24.73
CA ALA A 100 -7.19 6.90 -25.50
C ALA A 100 -8.03 8.17 -25.47
N LEU A 101 -8.11 8.84 -24.31
CA LEU A 101 -8.81 10.12 -24.19
C LEU A 101 -8.19 11.20 -25.10
N ILE A 102 -6.86 11.29 -25.16
CA ILE A 102 -6.14 12.22 -26.06
C ILE A 102 -6.45 11.92 -27.54
N GLU A 103 -6.57 10.66 -27.92
CA GLU A 103 -6.83 10.25 -29.31
C GLU A 103 -8.28 10.45 -29.75
N GLN A 104 -9.22 10.19 -28.84
CA GLN A 104 -10.63 9.97 -29.21
C GLN A 104 -11.56 11.09 -28.74
N GLN A 105 -11.09 12.01 -27.89
CA GLN A 105 -11.94 13.10 -27.39
C GLN A 105 -12.37 14.03 -28.55
N GLN A 106 -13.67 14.31 -28.60
CA GLN A 106 -14.28 15.15 -29.62
C GLN A 106 -14.99 16.34 -28.99
N ILE A 107 -15.03 17.44 -29.74
CA ILE A 107 -15.83 18.64 -29.45
C ILE A 107 -16.64 18.91 -30.70
N ASP A 108 -17.97 19.04 -30.56
CA ASP A 108 -18.91 19.24 -31.68
C ASP A 108 -18.73 18.24 -32.84
N GLY A 109 -18.44 16.98 -32.51
CA GLY A 109 -18.24 15.89 -33.48
C GLY A 109 -16.91 15.93 -34.24
N LYS A 110 -15.98 16.82 -33.87
CA LYS A 110 -14.62 16.90 -34.44
C LYS A 110 -13.57 16.49 -33.41
N PRO A 111 -12.45 15.87 -33.82
CA PRO A 111 -11.35 15.58 -32.89
C PRO A 111 -10.84 16.85 -32.21
N ARG A 112 -10.67 16.82 -30.88
CA ARG A 112 -10.14 17.97 -30.12
C ARG A 112 -8.69 18.28 -30.50
N PHE A 113 -7.90 17.26 -30.80
CA PHE A 113 -6.47 17.38 -31.08
C PHE A 113 -6.10 16.79 -32.44
N ASN A 114 -5.23 17.47 -33.18
CA ASN A 114 -4.62 16.95 -34.40
C ASN A 114 -3.46 15.98 -34.07
N ASN A 115 -2.93 15.28 -35.08
CA ASN A 115 -1.88 14.26 -34.88
C ASN A 115 -0.61 14.79 -34.19
N GLU A 116 -0.19 16.03 -34.50
CA GLU A 116 1.01 16.64 -33.92
C GLU A 116 0.78 17.00 -32.43
N GLN A 117 -0.40 17.54 -32.11
CA GLN A 117 -0.83 17.84 -30.75
C GLN A 117 -0.99 16.57 -29.91
N GLN A 118 -1.55 15.50 -30.48
CA GLN A 118 -1.65 14.20 -29.83
C GLN A 118 -0.27 13.62 -29.50
N ALA A 119 0.67 13.66 -30.46
CA ALA A 119 2.04 13.20 -30.24
C ALA A 119 2.75 14.02 -29.13
N PHE A 120 2.55 15.34 -29.13
CA PHE A 120 3.10 16.23 -28.12
C PHE A 120 2.54 15.95 -26.72
N LEU A 121 1.22 15.80 -26.56
CA LEU A 121 0.63 15.46 -25.26
C LEU A 121 1.12 14.11 -24.75
N LYS A 122 1.15 13.09 -25.62
CA LYS A 122 1.63 11.75 -25.26
C LYS A 122 3.10 11.75 -24.84
N SER A 123 3.95 12.59 -25.44
CA SER A 123 5.38 12.64 -25.11
C SER A 123 5.65 13.16 -23.68
N GLN A 124 4.70 13.93 -23.11
CA GLN A 124 4.74 14.45 -21.73
C GLN A 124 4.24 13.45 -20.67
N ILE A 125 3.69 12.30 -21.08
CA ILE A 125 3.24 11.26 -20.17
C ILE A 125 4.39 10.28 -19.92
N VAL A 126 4.67 10.02 -18.64
CA VAL A 126 5.76 9.16 -18.20
C VAL A 126 5.21 7.97 -17.41
N HIS A 127 5.55 6.77 -17.85
CA HIS A 127 5.26 5.55 -17.09
C HIS A 127 6.55 5.03 -16.43
N LEU A 128 6.57 4.98 -15.10
CA LEU A 128 7.72 4.50 -14.34
C LEU A 128 7.57 3.01 -14.00
N HIS A 129 8.02 2.17 -14.92
CA HIS A 129 8.06 0.72 -14.72
C HIS A 129 9.02 0.30 -13.57
N ALA A 130 8.90 -0.96 -13.16
CA ALA A 130 9.93 -1.63 -12.38
C ALA A 130 11.24 -1.72 -13.19
N GLN A 131 12.39 -1.62 -12.53
CA GLN A 131 13.71 -1.46 -13.17
C GLN A 131 14.06 -2.60 -14.13
N ASP A 132 13.74 -3.83 -13.72
CA ASP A 132 13.78 -5.04 -14.53
C ASP A 132 12.94 -4.91 -15.81
N ASN A 133 11.69 -4.49 -15.70
CA ASN A 133 10.80 -4.29 -16.85
C ASN A 133 11.31 -3.18 -17.78
N GLN A 134 11.90 -2.10 -17.24
CA GLN A 134 12.50 -1.04 -18.06
C GLN A 134 13.60 -1.60 -18.96
N LEU A 135 14.47 -2.45 -18.40
CA LEU A 135 15.54 -3.09 -19.16
C LEU A 135 14.99 -4.07 -20.20
N LEU A 136 14.04 -4.92 -19.80
CA LEU A 136 13.45 -5.92 -20.68
C LEU A 136 12.66 -5.30 -21.83
N SER A 137 12.04 -4.12 -21.62
CA SER A 137 11.29 -3.42 -22.67
C SER A 137 12.14 -2.63 -23.67
N LEU A 138 13.45 -2.49 -23.44
CA LEU A 138 14.33 -1.76 -24.35
C LEU A 138 14.62 -2.57 -25.61
N ALA A 139 14.39 -1.95 -26.77
CA ALA A 139 14.78 -2.53 -28.05
C ALA A 139 16.31 -2.63 -28.17
N ASN A 140 16.79 -3.56 -29.00
CA ASN A 140 18.24 -3.75 -29.21
C ASN A 140 18.92 -2.49 -29.75
N GLU A 141 18.23 -1.72 -30.60
CA GLU A 141 18.70 -0.44 -31.11
C GLU A 141 18.93 0.56 -29.97
N ASP A 142 17.96 0.71 -29.05
CA ASP A 142 18.08 1.58 -27.87
C ASP A 142 19.26 1.16 -26.97
N ARG A 143 19.47 -0.17 -26.80
CA ARG A 143 20.60 -0.69 -26.03
C ARG A 143 21.93 -0.31 -26.67
N GLU A 144 22.07 -0.43 -27.99
CA GLU A 144 23.29 -0.02 -28.69
C GLU A 144 23.48 1.50 -28.67
N HIS A 145 22.40 2.29 -28.78
CA HIS A 145 22.48 3.74 -28.58
C HIS A 145 23.04 4.10 -27.20
N LEU A 146 22.55 3.45 -26.13
CA LEU A 146 23.08 3.63 -24.77
C LEU A 146 24.56 3.22 -24.66
N LEU A 147 24.93 2.04 -25.17
CA LEU A 147 26.33 1.57 -25.12
C LEU A 147 27.27 2.48 -25.93
N SER A 148 26.79 3.05 -27.04
CA SER A 148 27.55 4.01 -27.86
C SER A 148 27.73 5.37 -27.17
N ALA A 149 26.69 5.84 -26.49
CA ALA A 149 26.71 7.09 -25.73
C ALA A 149 27.65 7.00 -24.53
N PHE A 150 27.58 5.90 -23.79
CA PHE A 150 28.33 5.67 -22.54
C PHE A 150 29.50 4.70 -22.74
N ARG A 151 30.29 4.93 -23.80
CA ARG A 151 31.36 4.01 -24.25
C ARG A 151 32.60 3.94 -23.34
N HIS A 152 32.73 4.82 -22.35
CA HIS A 152 33.91 4.90 -21.48
C HIS A 152 33.77 3.94 -20.30
N GLY A 153 34.78 3.10 -20.04
CA GLY A 153 34.78 2.13 -18.93
C GLY A 153 34.50 0.69 -19.38
N ASP A 154 34.02 -0.16 -18.46
CA ASP A 154 33.85 -1.62 -18.67
C ASP A 154 32.54 -1.99 -19.39
N VAL A 155 32.36 -1.43 -20.60
CA VAL A 155 31.18 -1.65 -21.46
C VAL A 155 31.07 -3.11 -21.91
N GLY A 156 32.21 -3.82 -21.98
CA GLY A 156 32.27 -5.22 -22.37
C GLY A 156 31.42 -6.12 -21.47
N ARG A 157 31.59 -5.99 -20.13
CA ARG A 157 30.80 -6.76 -19.17
C ARG A 157 29.29 -6.49 -19.27
N ILE A 158 28.90 -5.23 -19.49
CA ILE A 158 27.48 -4.86 -19.64
C ILE A 158 26.91 -5.48 -20.91
N ARG A 159 27.66 -5.43 -22.02
CA ARG A 159 27.26 -6.06 -23.28
C ARG A 159 27.09 -7.57 -23.14
N ASP A 160 27.99 -8.24 -22.42
CA ASP A 160 27.88 -9.68 -22.17
C ASP A 160 26.66 -10.02 -21.30
N ALA A 161 26.39 -9.24 -20.26
CA ALA A 161 25.19 -9.40 -19.43
C ALA A 161 23.88 -9.18 -20.21
N LEU A 162 23.85 -8.23 -21.16
CA LEU A 162 22.71 -8.03 -22.06
C LEU A 162 22.51 -9.22 -23.02
N ARG A 163 23.59 -9.79 -23.55
CA ARG A 163 23.51 -11.01 -24.39
C ARG A 163 23.01 -12.22 -23.62
N GLU A 164 23.42 -12.36 -22.36
CA GLU A 164 22.94 -13.42 -21.49
C GLU A 164 21.44 -13.27 -21.21
N LEU A 165 20.94 -12.04 -21.00
CA LEU A 165 19.51 -11.75 -20.91
C LEU A 165 18.73 -12.20 -22.15
N ASP A 166 19.23 -11.92 -23.34
CA ASP A 166 18.59 -12.35 -24.60
C ASP A 166 18.53 -13.89 -24.71
N SER A 167 19.51 -14.60 -24.14
CA SER A 167 19.51 -16.06 -24.09
C SER A 167 18.43 -16.62 -23.14
N PHE A 168 18.20 -15.93 -22.01
CA PHE A 168 17.15 -16.29 -21.07
C PHE A 168 15.77 -16.00 -21.64
N GLU A 169 15.57 -14.90 -22.37
CA GLU A 169 14.27 -14.53 -22.96
C GLU A 169 13.75 -15.60 -23.92
N LYS A 170 14.63 -16.15 -24.76
CA LYS A 170 14.30 -17.27 -25.67
C LYS A 170 13.82 -18.51 -24.92
N SER A 171 14.39 -18.77 -23.76
CA SER A 171 14.11 -19.97 -22.94
C SER A 171 12.97 -19.78 -21.93
N ALA A 172 12.67 -18.53 -21.57
CA ALA A 172 11.65 -18.16 -20.58
C ALA A 172 10.21 -18.41 -21.07
N THR A 173 10.00 -18.44 -22.38
CA THR A 173 8.69 -18.73 -23.01
C THR A 173 8.16 -20.13 -22.68
N THR A 174 9.04 -21.08 -22.39
CA THR A 174 8.69 -22.49 -22.10
C THR A 174 9.01 -22.91 -20.67
N ASN A 175 9.88 -22.19 -19.94
CA ASN A 175 10.30 -22.54 -18.59
C ASN A 175 10.11 -21.40 -17.59
N ARG A 176 9.18 -21.59 -16.64
CA ARG A 176 8.81 -20.60 -15.61
C ARG A 176 9.91 -20.32 -14.59
N VAL A 177 10.80 -21.27 -14.30
CA VAL A 177 11.95 -21.05 -13.40
C VAL A 177 12.94 -20.11 -14.06
N VAL A 178 13.19 -20.31 -15.36
CA VAL A 178 14.02 -19.43 -16.18
C VAL A 178 13.43 -18.03 -16.23
N ALA A 179 12.10 -17.89 -16.39
CA ALA A 179 11.44 -16.58 -16.36
C ALA A 179 11.66 -15.82 -15.03
N LYS A 180 11.58 -16.51 -13.87
CA LYS A 180 11.87 -15.89 -12.57
C LYS A 180 13.33 -15.47 -12.44
N HIS A 181 14.28 -16.31 -12.87
CA HIS A 181 15.70 -15.97 -12.88
C HIS A 181 16.00 -14.80 -13.82
N MET A 182 15.38 -14.75 -15.00
CA MET A 182 15.53 -13.67 -15.97
C MET A 182 15.16 -12.31 -15.36
N VAL A 183 14.04 -12.23 -14.63
CA VAL A 183 13.61 -10.99 -13.96
C VAL A 183 14.64 -10.54 -12.90
N TYR A 184 15.14 -11.47 -12.09
CA TYR A 184 16.18 -11.17 -11.11
C TYR A 184 17.47 -10.67 -11.79
N PHE A 185 17.91 -11.37 -12.84
CA PHE A 185 19.11 -11.03 -13.59
C PHE A 185 18.97 -9.69 -14.33
N ALA A 186 17.79 -9.40 -14.90
CA ALA A 186 17.49 -8.11 -15.52
C ALA A 186 17.62 -6.96 -14.52
N ARG A 187 17.17 -7.16 -13.28
CA ARG A 187 17.32 -6.17 -12.21
C ARG A 187 18.78 -5.91 -11.85
N THR A 188 19.62 -6.94 -11.83
CA THR A 188 21.07 -6.77 -11.58
C THR A 188 21.77 -6.07 -12.73
N THR A 189 21.46 -6.46 -13.98
CA THR A 189 22.03 -5.83 -15.18
C THR A 189 21.61 -4.37 -15.30
N TYR A 190 20.36 -4.03 -14.97
CA TYR A 190 19.90 -2.64 -14.92
C TYR A 190 20.73 -1.80 -13.96
N LYS A 191 21.00 -2.31 -12.74
CA LYS A 191 21.83 -1.60 -11.76
C LYS A 191 23.23 -1.37 -12.29
N GLN A 192 23.85 -2.39 -12.89
CA GLN A 192 25.18 -2.27 -13.49
C GLN A 192 25.21 -1.19 -14.59
N LEU A 193 24.23 -1.22 -15.50
CA LEU A 193 24.12 -0.23 -16.58
C LEU A 193 23.90 1.19 -16.03
N ARG A 194 22.98 1.36 -15.08
CA ARG A 194 22.72 2.66 -14.42
C ARG A 194 23.96 3.20 -13.71
N ASP A 195 24.66 2.35 -12.95
CA ASP A 195 25.84 2.76 -12.18
C ASP A 195 26.98 3.15 -13.13
N HIS A 196 27.14 2.43 -14.24
CA HIS A 196 28.06 2.78 -15.33
C HIS A 196 27.72 4.12 -15.99
N ILE A 197 26.45 4.36 -16.32
CA ILE A 197 25.97 5.64 -16.86
C ILE A 197 26.34 6.78 -15.90
N ARG A 198 26.04 6.63 -14.61
CA ARG A 198 26.32 7.65 -13.59
C ARG A 198 27.82 7.92 -13.43
N LEU A 199 28.64 6.87 -13.37
CA LEU A 199 30.10 7.00 -13.30
C LEU A 199 30.65 7.72 -14.54
N THR A 200 30.12 7.39 -15.72
CA THR A 200 30.53 8.03 -16.96
C THR A 200 30.15 9.51 -16.97
N MET A 201 28.93 9.85 -16.58
CA MET A 201 28.44 11.23 -16.48
C MET A 201 29.18 12.06 -15.41
N ALA A 202 29.67 11.43 -14.35
CA ALA A 202 30.47 12.09 -13.32
C ALA A 202 31.87 12.47 -13.82
N ASN A 203 32.47 11.65 -14.68
CA ASN A 203 33.84 11.83 -15.17
C ASN A 203 33.92 12.53 -16.54
N HIS A 204 32.83 12.53 -17.29
CA HIS A 204 32.80 13.00 -18.68
C HIS A 204 31.54 13.81 -18.96
N LYS A 205 31.69 14.91 -19.71
CA LYS A 205 30.55 15.66 -20.26
C LYS A 205 30.12 15.01 -21.57
N ILE A 206 28.98 14.31 -21.56
CA ILE A 206 28.42 13.64 -22.73
C ILE A 206 27.32 14.52 -23.34
N VAL A 207 27.37 14.70 -24.65
CA VAL A 207 26.28 15.27 -25.45
C VAL A 207 25.60 14.12 -26.17
N LEU A 208 24.30 13.94 -25.93
CA LEU A 208 23.51 12.86 -26.51
C LEU A 208 22.90 13.32 -27.84
N SER A 209 22.88 12.44 -28.84
CA SER A 209 22.01 12.63 -30.02
C SER A 209 20.53 12.45 -29.65
N GLU A 210 19.60 12.83 -30.52
CA GLU A 210 18.15 12.64 -30.29
C GLU A 210 17.80 11.17 -30.01
N ASP A 211 18.32 10.24 -30.81
CA ASP A 211 18.09 8.80 -30.61
C ASP A 211 18.66 8.29 -29.27
N GLN A 212 19.86 8.77 -28.89
CA GLN A 212 20.47 8.42 -27.61
C GLN A 212 19.68 9.00 -26.44
N GLN A 213 19.15 10.21 -26.58
CA GLN A 213 18.32 10.85 -25.57
C GLN A 213 16.98 10.10 -25.40
N GLU A 214 16.36 9.67 -26.49
CA GLU A 214 15.14 8.86 -26.42
C GLU A 214 15.40 7.49 -25.78
N ALA A 215 16.54 6.84 -26.10
CA ALA A 215 16.95 5.61 -25.44
C ALA A 215 17.19 5.81 -23.93
N VAL A 216 17.78 6.95 -23.53
CA VAL A 216 17.90 7.35 -22.12
C VAL A 216 16.53 7.52 -21.48
N PHE A 217 15.56 8.15 -22.13
CA PHE A 217 14.22 8.31 -21.56
C PHE A 217 13.48 6.98 -21.36
N LYS A 218 13.72 5.98 -22.21
CA LYS A 218 13.15 4.64 -22.05
C LYS A 218 13.77 3.90 -20.86
N LEU A 219 15.09 3.97 -20.67
CA LEU A 219 15.79 3.32 -19.54
C LEU A 219 15.63 4.08 -18.21
N LEU A 220 15.81 5.40 -18.25
CA LEU A 220 15.84 6.35 -17.13
C LEU A 220 14.80 7.47 -17.35
N PRO A 221 13.50 7.14 -17.32
CA PRO A 221 12.40 8.09 -17.54
C PRO A 221 12.36 9.24 -16.53
N GLY A 222 13.06 9.14 -15.41
CA GLY A 222 13.27 10.26 -14.50
C GLY A 222 13.94 11.45 -15.17
N GLU A 223 14.73 11.25 -16.23
CA GLU A 223 15.39 12.33 -16.95
C GLU A 223 14.39 13.27 -17.64
N LYS A 224 13.24 12.76 -18.12
CA LYS A 224 12.17 13.62 -18.66
C LYS A 224 11.63 14.60 -17.61
N VAL A 225 11.65 14.22 -16.33
CA VAL A 225 11.25 15.08 -15.22
C VAL A 225 12.31 16.15 -14.98
N VAL A 226 13.59 15.78 -15.03
CA VAL A 226 14.72 16.70 -14.87
C VAL A 226 14.72 17.78 -15.95
N GLU A 227 14.46 17.39 -17.19
CA GLU A 227 14.41 18.30 -18.33
C GLU A 227 13.11 19.12 -18.42
N GLY A 228 12.18 18.99 -17.47
CA GLY A 228 10.91 19.71 -17.52
C GLY A 228 10.00 19.30 -18.69
N LYS A 229 10.19 18.09 -19.24
CA LYS A 229 9.40 17.54 -20.36
C LYS A 229 8.24 16.65 -19.90
N ALA A 230 8.19 16.29 -18.62
CA ALA A 230 7.13 15.47 -18.04
C ALA A 230 6.02 16.35 -17.44
N CYS A 231 4.77 15.94 -17.63
CA CYS A 231 3.61 16.55 -16.97
C CYS A 231 2.84 15.54 -16.10
N VAL A 232 2.67 14.31 -16.58
CA VAL A 232 1.90 13.27 -15.88
C VAL A 232 2.76 12.03 -15.68
N LEU A 233 2.79 11.52 -14.45
CA LEU A 233 3.57 10.35 -14.07
C LEU A 233 2.68 9.23 -13.53
N PHE A 234 2.76 8.07 -14.16
CA PHE A 234 2.09 6.84 -13.75
C PHE A 234 3.08 5.90 -13.07
N MET A 235 2.78 5.48 -11.83
CA MET A 235 3.63 4.53 -11.09
C MET A 235 2.88 3.82 -9.97
N THR A 236 3.49 2.77 -9.40
CA THR A 236 2.94 2.16 -8.18
C THR A 236 3.29 2.98 -6.93
N THR A 237 2.51 2.87 -5.87
CA THR A 237 2.77 3.51 -4.57
C THR A 237 4.16 3.15 -4.03
N LYS A 238 4.60 1.88 -4.18
CA LYS A 238 5.95 1.45 -3.80
C LYS A 238 7.04 2.18 -4.61
N LYS A 239 6.86 2.32 -5.93
CA LYS A 239 7.80 3.08 -6.78
C LYS A 239 7.85 4.55 -6.37
N PHE A 240 6.70 5.16 -6.08
CA PHE A 240 6.62 6.54 -5.60
C PHE A 240 7.35 6.73 -4.26
N MET A 241 7.16 5.82 -3.30
CA MET A 241 7.81 5.86 -1.99
C MET A 241 9.33 5.65 -2.05
N HIS A 242 9.78 4.77 -2.94
CA HIS A 242 11.20 4.51 -3.13
C HIS A 242 11.89 5.57 -4.01
N GLY A 243 11.17 6.23 -4.91
CA GLY A 243 11.75 7.14 -5.90
C GLY A 243 12.33 6.43 -7.13
N TYR A 244 12.70 7.21 -8.13
CA TYR A 244 13.10 6.76 -9.48
C TYR A 244 14.42 7.37 -9.95
N ASP A 245 15.11 6.70 -10.88
CA ASP A 245 16.44 7.08 -11.33
C ASP A 245 16.40 8.07 -12.53
N SER A 246 17.32 9.03 -12.53
CA SER A 246 17.71 9.92 -13.64
C SER A 246 19.19 9.69 -14.03
N LEU A 247 19.70 10.37 -15.06
CA LEU A 247 21.09 10.22 -15.51
C LEU A 247 22.09 10.50 -14.40
N LYS A 248 21.83 11.55 -13.63
CA LYS A 248 22.75 11.95 -12.57
C LYS A 248 22.33 11.37 -11.21
N SER A 249 21.04 11.36 -10.88
CA SER A 249 20.56 11.20 -9.49
C SER A 249 19.39 10.24 -9.36
N ARG A 250 18.91 10.05 -8.12
CA ARG A 250 17.60 9.46 -7.85
C ARG A 250 16.65 10.57 -7.44
N ILE A 251 15.46 10.62 -8.00
CA ILE A 251 14.42 11.57 -7.64
C ILE A 251 13.50 10.91 -6.60
N ASN A 252 13.32 11.58 -5.47
CA ASN A 252 12.35 11.21 -4.44
C ASN A 252 11.12 12.12 -4.59
N PRO A 253 9.99 11.63 -5.14
CA PRO A 253 8.83 12.46 -5.44
C PRO A 253 8.32 13.26 -4.24
N ILE A 254 8.36 12.63 -3.06
CA ILE A 254 7.88 13.18 -1.78
C ILE A 254 8.60 14.49 -1.42
N GLU A 255 9.84 14.69 -1.87
CA GLU A 255 10.62 15.92 -1.61
C GLU A 255 10.26 17.06 -2.57
N HIS A 256 9.52 16.78 -3.65
CA HIS A 256 9.24 17.71 -4.72
C HIS A 256 7.74 17.79 -5.04
N LEU A 257 6.89 17.75 -4.00
CA LEU A 257 5.43 17.78 -4.18
C LEU A 257 4.80 19.18 -4.18
N SER A 258 5.56 20.23 -3.95
CA SER A 258 5.02 21.60 -3.93
C SER A 258 4.30 21.91 -5.24
N LYS A 259 3.04 22.34 -5.15
CA LYS A 259 2.12 22.62 -6.27
C LYS A 259 1.75 21.41 -7.13
N SER A 260 2.26 20.22 -6.85
CA SER A 260 1.90 19.00 -7.56
C SER A 260 0.47 18.54 -7.23
N LEU A 261 -0.13 17.80 -8.16
CA LEU A 261 -1.35 17.03 -7.90
C LEU A 261 -0.99 15.55 -7.75
N LEU A 262 -1.34 14.96 -6.61
CA LEU A 262 -1.18 13.55 -6.33
C LEU A 262 -2.56 12.88 -6.33
N ILE A 263 -2.86 12.14 -7.40
CA ILE A 263 -4.04 11.29 -7.52
C ILE A 263 -3.67 9.92 -6.97
N ILE A 264 -4.37 9.51 -5.91
CA ILE A 264 -4.18 8.23 -5.25
C ILE A 264 -5.43 7.39 -5.48
N ASP A 265 -5.33 6.40 -6.35
CA ASP A 265 -6.40 5.43 -6.59
C ASP A 265 -6.36 4.32 -5.54
N GLU A 266 -7.54 3.78 -5.20
CA GLU A 266 -7.73 2.87 -4.07
C GLU A 266 -7.11 3.42 -2.77
N ILE A 267 -7.35 4.71 -2.45
CA ILE A 267 -6.73 5.42 -1.32
C ILE A 267 -6.78 4.64 0.00
N ASP A 268 -7.88 3.95 0.27
CA ASP A 268 -8.09 3.19 1.49
C ASP A 268 -7.15 1.98 1.62
N ARG A 269 -6.70 1.38 0.51
CA ARG A 269 -5.65 0.34 0.54
C ARG A 269 -4.25 0.93 0.72
N GLN A 270 -4.03 2.19 0.38
CA GLN A 270 -2.68 2.76 0.38
C GLN A 270 -2.07 2.94 1.78
N ASN A 271 -2.90 2.96 2.84
CA ASN A 271 -2.38 2.96 4.21
C ASN A 271 -1.44 1.77 4.48
N SER A 272 -1.86 0.55 4.10
CA SER A 272 -1.04 -0.66 4.31
C SER A 272 0.16 -0.71 3.35
N GLU A 273 0.00 -0.31 2.09
CA GLU A 273 1.10 -0.31 1.12
C GLU A 273 2.23 0.66 1.52
N ILE A 274 1.88 1.82 2.07
CA ILE A 274 2.85 2.78 2.62
C ILE A 274 3.47 2.21 3.90
N LEU A 275 2.68 1.62 4.79
CA LEU A 275 3.17 1.03 6.04
C LEU A 275 4.22 -0.05 5.78
N ASP A 276 3.97 -0.93 4.81
CA ASP A 276 4.90 -2.00 4.43
C ASP A 276 6.26 -1.42 4.02
N VAL A 277 6.27 -0.38 3.18
CA VAL A 277 7.52 0.27 2.75
C VAL A 277 8.23 0.96 3.92
N LEU A 278 7.49 1.63 4.80
CA LEU A 278 8.07 2.29 5.97
C LEU A 278 8.62 1.28 6.99
N CYS A 279 8.06 0.07 7.06
CA CYS A 279 8.51 -0.98 7.96
C CYS A 279 9.64 -1.84 7.39
N ASP A 280 10.00 -1.72 6.10
CA ASP A 280 11.06 -2.51 5.47
C ASP A 280 12.50 -2.07 5.86
N SER A 281 12.63 -1.01 6.67
CA SER A 281 13.93 -0.53 7.16
C SER A 281 14.69 -1.59 7.97
N GLN A 282 16.01 -1.67 7.77
CA GLN A 282 16.88 -2.58 8.53
C GLN A 282 16.94 -2.23 10.01
N ALA A 283 16.97 -3.26 10.86
CA ALA A 283 17.19 -3.08 12.29
C ALA A 283 18.66 -2.74 12.57
N ILE A 284 18.89 -1.88 13.56
CA ILE A 284 20.21 -1.41 13.95
C ILE A 284 20.59 -2.05 15.28
N ASP A 285 21.77 -2.63 15.38
CA ASP A 285 22.30 -3.05 16.68
C ASP A 285 22.89 -1.84 17.40
N LEU A 286 22.21 -1.35 18.45
CA LEU A 286 22.60 -0.13 19.17
C LEU A 286 23.96 -0.27 19.87
N VAL A 287 24.34 -1.47 20.30
CA VAL A 287 25.64 -1.71 20.91
C VAL A 287 26.73 -1.58 19.86
N LYS A 288 26.56 -2.25 18.71
CA LYS A 288 27.52 -2.15 17.59
C LYS A 288 27.61 -0.73 17.05
N PHE A 289 26.48 -0.05 16.92
CA PHE A 289 26.41 1.36 16.54
C PHE A 289 27.23 2.22 17.50
N GLY A 290 26.94 2.17 18.80
CA GLY A 290 27.64 2.96 19.81
C GLY A 290 29.16 2.70 19.81
N LYS A 291 29.59 1.44 19.74
CA LYS A 291 31.03 1.09 19.63
C LYS A 291 31.66 1.68 18.38
N SER A 292 31.02 1.48 17.23
CA SER A 292 31.53 1.93 15.94
C SER A 292 31.66 3.45 15.88
N ILE A 293 30.64 4.21 16.27
CA ILE A 293 30.73 5.68 16.25
C ILE A 293 31.76 6.19 17.26
N SER A 294 31.87 5.57 18.44
CA SER A 294 32.82 6.00 19.46
C SER A 294 34.26 5.80 19.03
N ALA A 295 34.59 4.68 18.39
CA ALA A 295 35.94 4.43 17.87
C ALA A 295 36.23 5.30 16.64
N ASN A 296 35.28 5.41 15.72
CA ASN A 296 35.53 6.06 14.44
C ASN A 296 35.61 7.58 14.54
N LEU A 297 34.71 8.22 15.30
CA LEU A 297 34.69 9.67 15.48
C LEU A 297 35.84 10.17 16.35
N SER A 298 36.43 9.32 17.21
CA SER A 298 37.59 9.69 18.03
C SER A 298 38.93 9.56 17.31
N HIS A 299 39.02 8.69 16.29
CA HIS A 299 40.28 8.36 15.63
C HIS A 299 40.46 8.99 14.24
N HIS A 300 39.36 9.30 13.53
CA HIS A 300 39.44 9.87 12.19
C HIS A 300 39.20 11.38 12.21
N VAL A 301 39.90 12.09 11.31
CA VAL A 301 39.83 13.55 11.18
C VAL A 301 39.39 13.89 9.76
N LEU A 302 38.49 14.85 9.64
CA LEU A 302 38.02 15.35 8.34
C LEU A 302 39.14 16.14 7.65
N GLU A 303 39.19 16.09 6.31
CA GLU A 303 40.16 16.88 5.57
C GLU A 303 39.85 18.39 5.63
N LYS A 304 40.89 19.23 5.54
CA LYS A 304 40.76 20.69 5.63
C LYS A 304 40.75 21.37 4.26
N SER A 305 39.81 20.97 3.40
CA SER A 305 39.59 21.64 2.09
C SER A 305 38.42 22.64 2.17
N THR A 306 38.32 23.54 1.17
CA THR A 306 37.22 24.51 1.08
C THR A 306 35.85 23.85 1.08
N ARG A 307 35.78 22.62 0.53
CA ARG A 307 34.59 21.76 0.52
C ARG A 307 34.02 21.50 1.92
N TYR A 308 34.86 21.25 2.92
CA TYR A 308 34.43 20.88 4.27
C TYR A 308 34.46 22.03 5.28
N ASN A 309 34.61 23.27 4.80
CA ASN A 309 34.70 24.42 5.68
C ASN A 309 33.49 24.56 6.64
N GLY A 310 33.77 24.65 7.95
CA GLY A 310 32.78 24.74 9.02
C GLY A 310 31.99 23.45 9.30
N VAL A 311 32.41 22.31 8.73
CA VAL A 311 31.80 21.01 9.04
C VAL A 311 32.27 20.49 10.40
N ASP A 312 33.55 20.65 10.73
CA ASP A 312 34.13 20.20 12.01
C ASP A 312 33.39 20.83 13.21
N GLU A 313 33.06 22.13 13.12
CA GLU A 313 32.29 22.86 14.15
C GLU A 313 30.90 22.24 14.40
N LEU A 314 30.28 21.66 13.37
CA LEU A 314 28.99 20.96 13.49
C LEU A 314 29.14 19.58 14.11
N LEU A 315 30.28 18.91 13.88
CA LEU A 315 30.56 17.56 14.37
C LEU A 315 31.07 17.55 15.82
N GLU A 316 31.76 18.59 16.27
CA GLU A 316 32.38 18.69 17.60
C GLU A 316 31.43 18.34 18.76
N PRO A 317 30.17 18.86 18.82
CA PRO A 317 29.25 18.51 19.91
C PRO A 317 28.85 17.02 19.90
N LEU A 318 28.75 16.41 18.71
CA LEU A 318 28.47 14.99 18.57
C LEU A 318 29.66 14.14 19.00
N ILE A 319 30.88 14.56 18.67
CA ILE A 319 32.13 13.88 19.07
C ILE A 319 32.21 13.86 20.60
N GLN A 320 32.04 15.01 21.26
CA GLN A 320 32.08 15.10 22.73
C GLN A 320 31.02 14.19 23.38
N ARG A 321 29.76 14.26 22.91
CA ARG A 321 28.68 13.42 23.44
C ARG A 321 28.93 11.93 23.23
N THR A 322 29.55 11.57 22.11
CA THR A 322 29.91 10.17 21.83
C THR A 322 30.99 9.68 22.80
N GLN A 323 31.96 10.53 23.14
CA GLN A 323 32.98 10.21 24.15
C GLN A 323 32.36 10.06 25.55
N ASP A 324 31.51 11.01 25.95
CA ASP A 324 30.81 10.98 27.24
C ASP A 324 29.94 9.72 27.36
N TYR A 325 29.21 9.37 26.29
CA TYR A 325 28.41 8.16 26.20
C TYR A 325 29.27 6.89 26.30
N ALA A 326 30.40 6.85 25.60
CA ALA A 326 31.32 5.71 25.60
C ALA A 326 31.96 5.48 26.98
N GLN A 327 32.25 6.56 27.70
CA GLN A 327 32.73 6.51 29.09
C GLN A 327 31.64 6.05 30.04
N THR A 328 30.45 6.67 29.97
CA THR A 328 29.30 6.38 30.86
C THR A 328 28.87 4.91 30.81
N TRP A 329 28.80 4.32 29.61
CA TRP A 329 28.35 2.94 29.41
C TRP A 329 29.49 1.96 29.18
N HIS A 330 30.72 2.37 29.43
CA HIS A 330 31.94 1.56 29.26
C HIS A 330 31.94 0.76 27.95
N MET A 331 31.70 1.45 26.82
CA MET A 331 31.50 0.83 25.50
C MET A 331 32.72 0.03 24.99
N LYS A 332 33.89 0.20 25.61
CA LYS A 332 35.08 -0.64 25.40
C LYS A 332 34.85 -2.11 25.78
N TYR A 333 33.97 -2.40 26.73
CA TYR A 333 33.66 -3.76 27.19
C TYR A 333 32.53 -4.41 26.37
N HIS A 334 32.43 -5.74 26.41
CA HIS A 334 31.35 -6.47 25.75
C HIS A 334 30.10 -6.51 26.62
N PHE A 335 28.94 -6.46 25.98
CA PHE A 335 27.64 -6.60 26.65
C PHE A 335 27.24 -8.07 26.67
N MET A 336 26.80 -8.53 27.84
CA MET A 336 26.37 -9.91 28.10
C MET A 336 25.09 -9.88 28.95
N ILE A 337 24.34 -10.98 28.90
CA ILE A 337 23.14 -11.19 29.70
C ILE A 337 23.43 -12.28 30.74
N GLU A 338 23.17 -12.03 32.02
CA GLU A 338 23.25 -13.02 33.10
C GLU A 338 21.92 -13.08 33.88
N GLY A 339 21.42 -14.30 34.16
CA GLY A 339 20.18 -14.54 34.91
C GLY A 339 19.19 -15.48 34.22
N SER A 340 18.47 -16.27 35.02
CA SER A 340 17.60 -17.37 34.57
C SER A 340 16.40 -16.94 33.73
N SER A 341 15.90 -15.69 33.87
CA SER A 341 14.71 -15.24 33.13
C SER A 341 15.00 -14.76 31.69
N LEU A 342 16.27 -14.52 31.35
CA LEU A 342 16.67 -13.94 30.06
C LEU A 342 17.25 -14.97 29.09
N ASP A 343 17.43 -16.20 29.56
CA ASP A 343 18.05 -17.30 28.81
C ASP A 343 17.06 -17.97 27.83
N GLU A 344 15.74 -17.82 28.04
CA GLU A 344 14.71 -18.52 27.26
C GLU A 344 14.01 -17.65 26.21
N ARG A 345 13.93 -16.32 26.40
CA ARG A 345 13.21 -15.41 25.50
C ARG A 345 13.88 -14.04 25.40
N PRO A 346 13.81 -13.38 24.23
CA PRO A 346 14.33 -12.03 24.07
C PRO A 346 13.55 -11.01 24.89
N VAL A 347 14.24 -10.03 25.48
CA VAL A 347 13.62 -8.87 26.10
C VAL A 347 13.18 -7.92 24.99
N ARG A 348 11.92 -7.52 25.04
CA ARG A 348 11.34 -6.59 24.07
C ARG A 348 10.84 -5.35 24.78
N LEU A 349 11.22 -4.21 24.25
CA LEU A 349 10.90 -2.89 24.75
C LEU A 349 10.22 -2.09 23.65
N PHE A 350 9.13 -1.44 24.00
CA PHE A 350 8.30 -0.67 23.08
C PHE A 350 8.04 0.72 23.62
N SER A 351 8.02 1.69 22.72
CA SER A 351 7.64 3.06 23.02
C SER A 351 7.00 3.74 21.80
N ASP A 352 5.87 4.40 22.00
CA ASP A 352 5.24 5.30 21.01
C ASP A 352 5.87 6.71 20.99
N ARG A 353 7.02 6.89 21.66
CA ARG A 353 7.73 8.17 21.84
C ARG A 353 6.91 9.28 22.51
N SER A 354 5.75 8.94 23.08
CA SER A 354 4.88 9.83 23.85
C SER A 354 4.47 9.17 25.17
N ILE A 355 3.28 8.60 25.23
CA ILE A 355 2.62 8.16 26.46
C ILE A 355 2.78 6.65 26.68
N THR A 356 2.73 5.86 25.61
CA THR A 356 2.63 4.40 25.67
C THR A 356 4.01 3.76 25.65
N HIS A 357 4.40 3.19 26.78
CA HIS A 357 5.64 2.43 26.94
C HIS A 357 5.33 1.06 27.55
N ALA A 358 5.90 0.01 26.97
CA ALA A 358 5.65 -1.37 27.38
C ALA A 358 6.91 -2.23 27.24
N HIS A 359 7.00 -3.29 28.03
CA HIS A 359 8.13 -4.22 28.01
C HIS A 359 7.66 -5.65 28.28
N SER A 360 8.38 -6.65 27.77
CA SER A 360 8.05 -8.08 27.93
C SER A 360 8.46 -8.67 29.29
N THR A 361 9.29 -7.98 30.06
CA THR A 361 9.82 -8.50 31.34
C THR A 361 8.94 -8.14 32.53
N MET A 362 8.79 -9.05 33.50
CA MET A 362 8.24 -8.70 34.81
C MET A 362 9.31 -8.14 35.75
N HIS A 363 10.58 -8.43 35.47
CA HIS A 363 11.75 -8.06 36.24
C HIS A 363 12.27 -6.66 35.87
N HIS A 364 13.02 -6.06 36.78
CA HIS A 364 13.83 -4.88 36.51
C HIS A 364 15.09 -5.29 35.76
N LEU A 365 15.49 -4.47 34.77
CA LEU A 365 16.70 -4.71 33.98
C LEU A 365 17.71 -3.61 34.25
N SER A 366 18.83 -3.99 34.87
CA SER A 366 19.96 -3.11 35.11
C SER A 366 21.18 -3.54 34.29
N ILE A 367 22.10 -2.61 34.09
CA ILE A 367 23.40 -2.79 33.47
C ILE A 367 24.44 -2.50 34.55
N HIS A 368 25.23 -3.52 34.88
CA HIS A 368 26.37 -3.40 35.78
C HIS A 368 27.67 -3.60 35.01
N THR A 369 28.68 -2.80 35.27
CA THR A 369 30.01 -2.98 34.67
C THR A 369 30.94 -3.70 35.63
N ASP A 370 31.34 -4.90 35.26
CA ASP A 370 32.38 -5.66 35.95
C ASP A 370 33.75 -5.31 35.35
N HIS A 371 34.53 -4.52 36.09
CA HIS A 371 35.85 -4.08 35.67
C HIS A 371 36.91 -5.18 35.70
N GLU A 372 36.78 -6.19 36.57
CA GLU A 372 37.71 -7.32 36.65
C GLU A 372 37.53 -8.24 35.44
N ARG A 373 36.28 -8.58 35.13
CA ARG A 373 35.93 -9.42 33.97
C ARG A 373 35.91 -8.65 32.66
N GLN A 374 35.99 -7.31 32.71
CA GLN A 374 35.94 -6.42 31.55
C GLN A 374 34.65 -6.57 30.72
N LYS A 375 33.50 -6.62 31.42
CA LYS A 375 32.18 -6.87 30.81
C LYS A 375 31.12 -5.92 31.34
N ASN A 376 30.17 -5.59 30.47
CA ASN A 376 28.90 -4.96 30.84
C ASN A 376 27.85 -6.07 30.94
N ILE A 377 27.29 -6.28 32.12
CA ILE A 377 26.39 -7.38 32.45
C ILE A 377 24.97 -6.82 32.61
N ILE A 378 24.04 -7.31 31.79
CA ILE A 378 22.62 -7.04 31.96
C ILE A 378 22.05 -8.08 32.91
N VAL A 379 21.53 -7.61 34.04
CA VAL A 379 20.95 -8.45 35.10
C VAL A 379 19.45 -8.24 35.15
N SER A 380 18.73 -9.35 35.37
CA SER A 380 17.28 -9.36 35.61
C SER A 380 17.01 -9.59 37.09
N THR A 381 16.42 -8.60 37.77
CA THR A 381 16.09 -8.68 39.20
C THR A 381 14.59 -8.57 39.45
N ASP A 382 14.07 -9.31 40.42
CA ASP A 382 12.64 -9.32 40.70
C ASP A 382 12.18 -7.98 41.31
N LYS A 383 11.03 -7.45 40.85
CA LYS A 383 10.55 -6.11 41.27
C LYS A 383 10.28 -6.00 42.77
N ALA A 384 10.05 -7.12 43.45
CA ALA A 384 9.79 -7.18 44.90
C ALA A 384 11.06 -7.12 45.76
N MET A 385 12.25 -7.20 45.17
CA MET A 385 13.54 -7.32 45.86
C MET A 385 14.41 -6.04 45.80
N LEU A 386 13.86 -4.89 45.39
CA LEU A 386 14.64 -3.67 45.17
C LEU A 386 14.65 -2.74 46.40
N ASP A 387 15.81 -2.65 47.06
CA ASP A 387 16.32 -1.35 47.51
C ASP A 387 16.80 -0.59 46.27
N ILE A 388 16.41 0.68 46.13
CA ILE A 388 16.61 1.46 44.90
C ILE A 388 18.10 1.78 44.71
N GLU A 389 18.82 0.96 43.95
CA GLU A 389 20.13 1.33 43.40
C GLU A 389 19.97 2.35 42.26
N GLY A 390 20.94 3.26 42.13
CA GLY A 390 20.76 4.59 41.53
C GLY A 390 20.33 4.64 40.05
N PRO A 391 19.83 5.80 39.57
CA PRO A 391 19.28 6.01 38.23
C PRO A 391 20.27 5.83 37.06
N ASN A 392 21.54 5.54 37.33
CA ASN A 392 22.59 5.37 36.31
C ASN A 392 22.66 3.94 35.75
N GLU A 393 22.02 2.95 36.36
CA GLU A 393 22.20 1.54 35.99
C GLU A 393 21.05 0.96 35.16
N MET A 394 20.02 1.75 34.81
CA MET A 394 18.83 1.21 34.13
C MET A 394 19.06 0.93 32.63
N LEU A 395 18.70 -0.27 32.15
CA LEU A 395 18.76 -0.63 30.72
C LEU A 395 17.92 0.31 29.83
N SER A 396 16.76 0.76 30.32
CA SER A 396 15.90 1.69 29.59
C SER A 396 16.59 3.05 29.36
N ARG A 397 17.47 3.46 30.28
CA ARG A 397 18.26 4.69 30.14
C ARG A 397 19.30 4.53 29.04
N PHE A 398 20.07 3.44 29.06
CA PHE A 398 21.01 3.10 27.98
C PHE A 398 20.33 3.18 26.61
N ILE A 399 19.19 2.48 26.43
CA ILE A 399 18.48 2.45 25.14
C ILE A 399 17.96 3.84 24.72
N ASN A 400 17.48 4.64 25.68
CA ASN A 400 17.04 6.00 25.38
C ASN A 400 18.20 6.91 24.98
N GLU A 401 19.34 6.81 25.66
CA GLU A 401 20.56 7.54 25.31
C GLU A 401 21.14 7.07 23.96
N SER A 402 21.12 5.76 23.67
CA SER A 402 21.51 5.22 22.36
C SER A 402 20.60 5.74 21.23
N ASP A 403 19.27 5.72 21.43
CA ASP A 403 18.29 6.25 20.46
C ASP A 403 18.52 7.75 20.23
N TRP A 404 18.80 8.50 21.29
CA TRP A 404 19.08 9.93 21.17
C TRP A 404 20.40 10.20 20.43
N LEU A 405 21.48 9.49 20.78
CA LEU A 405 22.78 9.56 20.11
C LEU A 405 22.66 9.22 18.63
N PHE A 406 21.88 8.18 18.30
CA PHE A 406 21.57 7.81 16.91
C PHE A 406 20.83 8.92 16.15
N ARG A 407 19.84 9.55 16.79
CA ARG A 407 19.08 10.67 16.19
C ARG A 407 19.93 11.92 15.99
N GLU A 408 20.84 12.18 16.90
CA GLU A 408 21.78 13.28 16.81
C GLU A 408 22.80 13.02 15.71
N PHE A 409 23.43 11.85 15.69
CA PHE A 409 24.31 11.41 14.61
C PHE A 409 23.68 11.65 13.24
N THR A 410 22.47 11.16 13.02
CA THR A 410 21.75 11.35 11.75
C THR A 410 21.43 12.82 11.44
N ARG A 411 21.17 13.65 12.46
CA ARG A 411 20.88 15.10 12.28
C ARG A 411 22.14 15.88 11.95
N THR A 412 23.21 15.62 12.68
CA THR A 412 24.48 16.31 12.56
C THR A 412 25.13 15.98 11.22
N PHE A 413 25.15 14.71 10.80
CA PHE A 413 25.62 14.34 9.45
C PHE A 413 24.79 14.96 8.33
N GLN A 414 23.49 15.18 8.55
CA GLN A 414 22.64 15.90 7.60
C GLN A 414 23.05 17.37 7.47
N TRP A 415 23.22 18.08 8.58
CA TRP A 415 23.66 19.48 8.55
C TRP A 415 25.06 19.63 7.95
N SER A 416 25.95 18.70 8.26
CA SER A 416 27.28 18.63 7.67
C SER A 416 27.23 18.43 6.15
N ALA A 417 26.38 17.51 5.66
CA ALA A 417 26.19 17.32 4.22
C ALA A 417 25.61 18.56 3.54
N GLN A 418 24.64 19.24 4.16
CA GLN A 418 24.11 20.51 3.65
C GLN A 418 25.18 21.61 3.62
N ARG A 419 26.07 21.65 4.61
CA ARG A 419 27.19 22.59 4.65
C ARG A 419 28.18 22.34 3.51
N ILE A 420 28.50 21.07 3.24
CA ILE A 420 29.35 20.68 2.10
C ILE A 420 28.74 21.17 0.78
N ILE A 421 27.46 20.91 0.57
CA ILE A 421 26.76 21.37 -0.65
C ILE A 421 26.84 22.89 -0.77
N LYS A 422 26.58 23.61 0.33
CA LYS A 422 26.68 25.08 0.34
C LYS A 422 28.07 25.56 -0.05
N ASN A 423 29.12 24.88 0.42
CA ASN A 423 30.50 25.18 0.07
C ASN A 423 30.84 24.82 -1.39
N GLU A 424 30.18 23.81 -1.96
CA GLU A 424 30.29 23.43 -3.38
C GLU A 424 29.50 24.40 -4.31
N THR A 425 28.40 25.00 -3.85
CA THR A 425 27.51 25.89 -4.64
C THR A 425 28.03 27.33 -4.85
N LEU A 426 29.33 27.58 -4.79
CA LEU A 426 29.91 28.83 -5.33
C LEU A 426 29.98 28.84 -6.86
N ASP A 427 29.72 27.69 -7.50
CA ASP A 427 29.52 27.56 -8.95
C ASP A 427 28.23 26.74 -9.22
N PHE A 428 27.36 27.21 -10.12
CA PHE A 428 26.16 26.57 -10.71
C PHE A 428 24.76 26.75 -10.08
N VAL A 429 23.76 26.88 -10.98
CA VAL A 429 22.34 27.18 -10.74
C VAL A 429 21.46 25.98 -11.12
N GLY A 430 20.79 25.33 -10.16
CA GLY A 430 19.75 24.33 -10.43
C GLY A 430 19.28 23.52 -9.21
N ARG A 431 17.96 23.32 -9.02
CA ARG A 431 17.37 22.62 -7.84
C ARG A 431 17.59 21.10 -7.81
N ILE A 432 17.83 20.46 -8.95
CA ILE A 432 17.93 19.00 -9.10
C ILE A 432 19.36 18.48 -8.87
N ASP A 433 20.38 19.32 -9.06
CA ASP A 433 21.79 18.97 -8.80
C ASP A 433 22.11 18.84 -7.29
N HIS A 434 21.25 19.40 -6.41
CA HIS A 434 21.44 19.35 -4.96
C HIS A 434 21.44 17.95 -4.34
N LEU A 435 20.61 17.01 -4.81
CA LEU A 435 20.52 15.67 -4.18
C LEU A 435 21.73 14.79 -4.50
N ASN A 436 22.36 14.98 -5.66
CA ASN A 436 23.59 14.30 -6.02
C ASN A 436 24.79 14.80 -5.23
N GLN A 437 24.88 16.12 -5.11
CA GLN A 437 25.85 16.74 -4.22
C GLN A 437 25.60 16.28 -2.78
N TYR A 438 24.34 16.09 -2.38
CA TYR A 438 23.98 15.58 -1.06
C TYR A 438 24.37 14.11 -0.85
N LEU A 439 24.00 13.21 -1.75
CA LEU A 439 24.37 11.80 -1.65
C LEU A 439 25.88 11.62 -1.74
N GLY A 440 26.55 12.42 -2.59
CA GLY A 440 28.00 12.55 -2.64
C GLY A 440 28.58 13.04 -1.32
N ALA A 441 28.04 14.11 -0.74
CA ALA A 441 28.48 14.70 0.52
C ALA A 441 28.30 13.74 1.71
N VAL A 442 27.14 13.08 1.83
CA VAL A 442 26.88 12.07 2.87
C VAL A 442 27.81 10.87 2.70
N THR A 443 27.97 10.37 1.48
CA THR A 443 28.88 9.23 1.22
C THR A 443 30.31 9.62 1.57
N SER A 444 30.74 10.79 1.13
CA SER A 444 32.07 11.33 1.42
C SER A 444 32.31 11.49 2.91
N LEU A 445 31.38 12.10 3.64
CA LEU A 445 31.46 12.26 5.10
C LEU A 445 31.55 10.93 5.83
N LEU A 446 30.66 10.00 5.51
CA LEU A 446 30.67 8.68 6.14
C LEU A 446 31.98 7.95 5.85
N THR A 447 32.52 8.07 4.65
CA THR A 447 33.82 7.47 4.30
C THR A 447 35.00 8.09 5.04
N HIS A 448 35.01 9.41 5.26
CA HIS A 448 36.07 10.05 6.06
C HIS A 448 36.15 9.51 7.49
N TYR A 449 35.03 9.04 8.04
CA TYR A 449 34.96 8.46 9.37
C TYR A 449 34.87 6.92 9.37
N GLY A 450 34.95 6.21 8.24
CA GLY A 450 34.80 4.75 8.21
C GLY A 450 33.43 4.26 8.70
N LEU A 451 32.37 5.01 8.40
CA LEU A 451 30.98 4.81 8.83
C LEU A 451 30.03 4.47 7.68
N GLU A 452 30.54 3.94 6.57
CA GLU A 452 29.79 3.65 5.34
C GLU A 452 28.64 2.68 5.54
N VAL A 453 28.76 1.78 6.52
CA VAL A 453 27.71 0.81 6.87
C VAL A 453 26.40 1.50 7.28
N TYR A 454 26.47 2.75 7.78
CA TYR A 454 25.29 3.53 8.18
C TYR A 454 24.70 4.37 7.05
N ARG A 455 25.29 4.36 5.85
CA ARG A 455 24.80 5.13 4.70
C ARG A 455 23.33 4.88 4.38
N PRO A 456 22.83 3.62 4.27
CA PRO A 456 21.42 3.38 3.96
C PRO A 456 20.50 4.02 5.01
N ILE A 457 20.86 3.87 6.28
CA ILE A 457 20.10 4.36 7.42
C ILE A 457 20.08 5.89 7.48
N VAL A 458 21.23 6.55 7.27
CA VAL A 458 21.31 8.02 7.25
C VAL A 458 20.47 8.58 6.10
N LEU A 459 20.50 7.94 4.93
CA LEU A 459 19.67 8.32 3.79
C LEU A 459 18.17 8.09 4.07
N ASP A 460 17.78 6.98 4.70
CA ASP A 460 16.39 6.69 5.05
C ASP A 460 15.83 7.68 6.09
N VAL A 461 16.59 7.97 7.14
CA VAL A 461 16.20 8.96 8.17
C VAL A 461 16.13 10.36 7.56
N PHE A 462 17.04 10.69 6.64
CA PHE A 462 17.01 11.95 5.93
C PHE A 462 15.76 12.10 5.07
N ASN A 463 15.47 11.09 4.24
CA ASN A 463 14.28 11.05 3.41
C ASN A 463 13.01 11.25 4.26
N ALA A 464 12.99 10.77 5.51
CA ALA A 464 11.89 10.96 6.45
C ALA A 464 11.85 12.34 7.13
N ARG A 465 12.99 13.04 7.30
CA ARG A 465 13.11 14.30 8.06
C ARG A 465 13.05 15.57 7.20
N PHE A 466 13.45 15.52 5.92
CA PHE A 466 13.22 16.65 4.99
C PHE A 466 11.73 17.03 4.94
N ARG A 467 10.86 16.07 5.23
CA ARG A 467 9.40 16.16 5.38
C ARG A 467 8.90 17.05 6.53
N SER A 468 9.78 17.59 7.39
CA SER A 468 9.41 18.35 8.61
C SER A 468 9.97 19.79 8.66
N LEU A 469 10.82 20.19 7.72
CA LEU A 469 11.59 21.44 7.85
C LEU A 469 10.88 22.69 7.32
N ASP A 470 9.82 22.54 6.52
CA ASP A 470 9.02 23.68 6.10
C ASP A 470 7.77 23.87 6.99
N HIS A 471 7.76 25.05 7.63
CA HIS A 471 6.72 25.69 8.43
C HIS A 471 6.58 25.38 9.94
N HIS A 472 6.75 26.46 10.70
CA HIS A 472 6.30 26.71 12.07
C HIS A 472 4.76 26.72 12.19
N ARG A 473 4.05 25.66 11.77
CA ARG A 473 2.60 25.56 11.99
C ARG A 473 2.25 24.34 12.85
N SER A 474 1.39 24.61 13.84
CA SER A 474 0.89 23.76 14.94
C SER A 474 1.93 23.04 15.81
N ARG A 475 2.29 23.63 16.96
CA ARG A 475 3.04 22.95 18.04
C ARG A 475 2.20 21.89 18.79
N LEU A 476 0.88 21.96 18.70
CA LEU A 476 -0.05 21.08 19.41
C LEU A 476 -0.27 19.73 18.70
N ALA A 477 -0.30 19.72 17.35
CA ALA A 477 -0.45 18.49 16.57
C ALA A 477 0.83 17.62 16.54
N LYS A 478 2.02 18.23 16.66
CA LYS A 478 3.35 17.58 16.63
C LYS A 478 3.64 16.62 17.82
N ARG A 479 2.64 16.28 18.63
CA ARG A 479 2.75 15.35 19.77
C ARG A 479 2.04 14.00 19.58
N SER A 480 1.28 13.83 18.49
CA SER A 480 0.65 12.53 18.20
C SER A 480 1.69 11.50 17.76
N TYR A 481 1.48 10.23 18.10
CA TYR A 481 2.29 9.12 17.60
C TYR A 481 2.33 9.06 16.06
N HIS A 482 1.31 9.61 15.38
CA HIS A 482 1.30 9.70 13.91
C HIS A 482 2.49 10.49 13.35
N ASP A 483 2.90 11.55 14.06
CA ASP A 483 4.02 12.44 13.70
C ASP A 483 5.37 11.95 14.17
N ILE A 484 5.42 11.44 15.39
CA ILE A 484 6.68 11.06 16.05
C ILE A 484 7.03 9.59 15.85
N GLY A 485 6.08 8.78 15.36
CA GLY A 485 6.24 7.36 15.07
C GLY A 485 6.39 6.49 16.33
N LEU A 486 7.01 5.32 16.17
CA LEU A 486 7.20 4.34 17.26
C LEU A 486 8.62 3.76 17.25
N LYS A 487 9.04 3.19 18.37
CA LYS A 487 10.28 2.43 18.49
C LYS A 487 10.07 1.09 19.18
N PHE A 488 10.83 0.11 18.71
CA PHE A 488 10.86 -1.25 19.21
C PHE A 488 12.32 -1.66 19.37
N THR A 489 12.67 -2.21 20.53
CA THR A 489 14.02 -2.70 20.82
C THR A 489 13.94 -4.11 21.34
N GLU A 490 14.77 -4.99 20.78
CA GLU A 490 14.89 -6.38 21.18
C GLU A 490 16.32 -6.66 21.66
N VAL A 491 16.44 -7.09 22.90
CA VAL A 491 17.70 -7.49 23.52
C VAL A 491 17.70 -9.02 23.68
N ALA A 492 18.66 -9.68 23.06
CA ALA A 492 18.75 -11.14 23.02
C ALA A 492 20.20 -11.59 22.98
N ARG A 493 20.49 -12.77 23.54
CA ARG A 493 21.80 -13.43 23.32
C ARG A 493 22.00 -13.74 21.85
N THR A 494 23.25 -13.69 21.42
CA THR A 494 23.61 -14.11 20.06
C THR A 494 23.44 -15.64 19.98
N PRO A 495 22.71 -16.20 18.99
CA PRO A 495 22.45 -17.63 18.92
C PRO A 495 23.71 -18.50 18.95
N ASP A 496 24.76 -18.04 18.26
CA ASP A 496 26.03 -18.77 18.10
C ASP A 496 27.07 -18.44 19.18
N ALA A 497 26.82 -17.44 20.02
CA ALA A 497 27.79 -16.95 21.01
C ALA A 497 27.10 -16.65 22.35
N ARG A 498 27.36 -17.50 23.35
CA ARG A 498 26.78 -17.39 24.71
C ARG A 498 27.31 -16.21 25.51
N ASP A 499 28.44 -15.65 25.09
CA ASP A 499 29.15 -14.58 25.79
C ASP A 499 28.90 -13.18 25.24
N THR A 500 27.99 -13.06 24.28
CA THR A 500 27.62 -11.79 23.68
C THR A 500 26.11 -11.64 23.57
N MET A 501 25.66 -10.40 23.43
CA MET A 501 24.27 -10.07 23.13
C MET A 501 24.16 -9.13 21.93
N SER A 502 22.94 -9.05 21.40
CA SER A 502 22.53 -8.10 20.40
C SER A 502 21.41 -7.20 20.93
N CYS A 503 21.45 -5.91 20.58
CA CYS A 503 20.41 -4.94 20.94
C CYS A 503 19.80 -4.35 19.67
N HIS A 504 18.87 -5.10 19.07
CA HIS A 504 18.24 -4.73 17.80
C HIS A 504 17.17 -3.66 18.00
N TYR A 505 17.40 -2.48 17.44
CA TYR A 505 16.48 -1.36 17.38
C TYR A 505 15.81 -1.27 16.02
N LYS A 506 14.49 -1.15 16.01
CA LYS A 506 13.69 -0.85 14.83
C LYS A 506 12.77 0.31 15.16
N SER A 507 12.61 1.23 14.22
CA SER A 507 11.74 2.38 14.45
C SER A 507 11.02 2.81 13.20
N LEU A 508 9.79 3.28 13.42
CA LEU A 508 9.01 3.98 12.43
C LEU A 508 9.16 5.47 12.73
N SER A 509 9.67 6.28 11.80
CA SER A 509 9.89 7.72 12.02
C SER A 509 8.60 8.53 11.90
N THR A 510 7.65 8.07 11.09
CA THR A 510 6.32 8.64 10.88
C THR A 510 5.36 7.53 10.46
N THR A 511 4.07 7.68 10.75
CA THR A 511 3.04 6.73 10.27
C THR A 511 2.63 7.05 8.83
N PRO A 512 1.93 6.14 8.12
CA PRO A 512 1.36 6.48 6.81
C PRO A 512 0.43 7.71 6.86
N THR A 513 -0.40 7.82 7.89
CA THR A 513 -1.28 8.98 8.12
C THR A 513 -0.49 10.26 8.38
N GLY A 514 0.56 10.19 9.22
CA GLY A 514 1.45 11.32 9.46
C GLY A 514 2.20 11.75 8.20
N LEU A 515 2.62 10.79 7.37
CA LEU A 515 3.25 11.04 6.08
C LEU A 515 2.30 11.73 5.10
N LEU A 516 1.05 11.27 5.00
CA LEU A 516 0.06 11.91 4.13
C LEU A 516 -0.14 13.39 4.51
N ALA A 517 -0.19 13.69 5.80
CA ALA A 517 -0.27 15.07 6.27
C ALA A 517 1.02 15.87 5.98
N GLN A 518 2.21 15.27 6.08
CA GLN A 518 3.47 15.90 5.69
C GLN A 518 3.54 16.21 4.18
N MET A 519 2.96 15.35 3.33
CA MET A 519 2.87 15.62 1.89
C MET A 519 2.00 16.85 1.61
N VAL A 520 0.86 16.99 2.32
CA VAL A 520 0.02 18.20 2.25
C VAL A 520 0.77 19.42 2.77
N ASP A 521 1.50 19.30 3.88
CA ASP A 521 2.35 20.37 4.43
C ASP A 521 3.45 20.83 3.45
N SER A 522 3.89 19.94 2.56
CA SER A 522 4.86 20.23 1.48
C SER A 522 4.21 20.95 0.27
N GLY A 523 2.91 21.28 0.35
CA GLY A 523 2.17 21.98 -0.71
C GLY A 523 1.57 21.08 -1.78
N ALA A 524 1.42 19.77 -1.51
CA ALA A 524 0.77 18.83 -2.42
C ALA A 524 -0.75 18.95 -2.36
N ASN A 525 -1.41 18.91 -3.53
CA ASN A 525 -2.85 18.69 -3.61
C ASN A 525 -3.11 17.20 -3.82
N ILE A 526 -3.74 16.54 -2.84
CA ILE A 526 -3.90 15.09 -2.83
C ILE A 526 -5.38 14.75 -3.00
N LEU A 527 -5.69 14.04 -4.09
CA LEU A 527 -7.00 13.50 -4.38
C LEU A 527 -6.98 11.99 -4.14
N GLY A 528 -7.58 11.53 -3.05
CA GLY A 528 -7.70 10.11 -2.72
C GLY A 528 -9.05 9.56 -3.18
N ILE A 529 -9.06 8.66 -4.17
CA ILE A 529 -10.29 8.14 -4.77
C ILE A 529 -10.49 6.67 -4.36
N SER A 530 -11.67 6.35 -3.84
CA SER A 530 -12.11 4.96 -3.60
C SER A 530 -13.60 4.91 -3.30
N ALA A 531 -14.24 3.75 -3.45
CA ALA A 531 -15.63 3.57 -3.01
C ALA A 531 -15.78 3.72 -1.49
N THR A 532 -14.71 3.43 -0.74
CA THR A 532 -14.67 3.50 0.73
C THR A 532 -13.63 4.52 1.22
N ALA A 533 -13.34 5.55 0.42
CA ALA A 533 -12.32 6.56 0.73
C ALA A 533 -12.53 7.20 2.11
N SER A 534 -13.79 7.45 2.48
CA SER A 534 -14.20 8.06 3.75
C SER A 534 -14.51 7.04 4.85
N SER A 535 -14.17 5.77 4.67
CA SER A 535 -14.39 4.76 5.72
C SER A 535 -13.60 5.13 6.98
N PRO A 536 -14.23 5.12 8.18
CA PRO A 536 -13.61 5.61 9.41
C PRO A 536 -12.66 4.60 10.08
N THR A 537 -12.48 3.40 9.52
CA THR A 537 -11.54 2.43 10.08
C THR A 537 -10.10 2.97 10.04
N VAL A 538 -9.34 2.78 11.11
CA VAL A 538 -7.97 3.32 11.25
C VAL A 538 -6.87 2.28 11.02
N ILE A 539 -7.26 1.01 10.87
CA ILE A 539 -6.37 -0.09 10.50
C ILE A 539 -6.36 -0.27 8.99
N HIS A 540 -7.55 -0.20 8.40
CA HIS A 540 -7.81 -0.50 7.00
C HIS A 540 -8.04 0.77 6.15
N ASN A 541 -7.78 1.94 6.71
CA ASN A 541 -7.74 3.23 6.02
C ASN A 541 -6.80 4.17 6.81
N PHE A 542 -6.62 5.40 6.34
CA PHE A 542 -5.96 6.46 7.10
C PHE A 542 -6.83 6.94 8.27
N ASP A 543 -6.20 7.44 9.35
CA ASP A 543 -6.93 8.06 10.46
C ASP A 543 -7.46 9.45 10.03
N HIS A 544 -8.68 9.45 9.50
CA HIS A 544 -9.36 10.66 9.03
C HIS A 544 -9.65 11.67 10.14
N GLN A 545 -9.86 11.21 11.37
CA GLN A 545 -10.09 12.09 12.51
C GLN A 545 -8.82 12.89 12.81
N TYR A 546 -7.67 12.21 12.87
CA TYR A 546 -6.38 12.88 13.01
C TYR A 546 -6.08 13.81 11.84
N LEU A 547 -6.31 13.38 10.59
CA LEU A 547 -6.07 14.21 9.40
C LEU A 547 -6.93 15.47 9.39
N SER A 548 -8.23 15.34 9.70
CA SER A 548 -9.15 16.45 9.80
C SER A 548 -8.70 17.47 10.85
N LEU A 549 -8.32 16.99 12.05
CA LEU A 549 -7.83 17.84 13.12
C LEU A 549 -6.49 18.53 12.79
N ARG A 550 -5.53 17.79 12.20
CA ARG A 550 -4.19 18.32 11.88
C ARG A 550 -4.19 19.29 10.72
N LEU A 551 -4.92 18.98 9.65
CA LEU A 551 -4.91 19.76 8.41
C LEU A 551 -5.93 20.91 8.43
N GLY A 552 -6.95 20.84 9.30
CA GLY A 552 -7.99 21.85 9.40
C GLY A 552 -8.72 22.04 8.07
N THR A 553 -8.78 23.28 7.58
CA THR A 553 -9.43 23.64 6.31
C THR A 553 -8.80 22.98 5.07
N ARG A 554 -7.57 22.46 5.18
CA ARG A 554 -6.91 21.71 4.10
C ARG A 554 -7.38 20.26 3.99
N TYR A 555 -8.09 19.74 5.00
CA TYR A 555 -8.85 18.49 4.87
C TYR A 555 -10.24 18.81 4.31
N ARG A 556 -10.46 18.49 3.04
CA ARG A 556 -11.65 18.91 2.29
C ARG A 556 -12.56 17.72 2.04
N SER A 557 -13.61 17.62 2.85
CA SER A 557 -14.69 16.65 2.65
C SER A 557 -15.74 17.16 1.67
N LEU A 558 -16.40 16.25 0.98
CA LEU A 558 -17.57 16.58 0.17
C LEU A 558 -18.73 17.07 1.04
N SER A 559 -19.41 18.13 0.59
CA SER A 559 -20.67 18.60 1.16
C SER A 559 -21.80 17.60 0.92
N ASP A 560 -22.90 17.71 1.68
CA ASP A 560 -24.06 16.83 1.49
C ASP A 560 -24.68 16.97 0.10
N ASP A 561 -24.69 18.18 -0.46
CA ASP A 561 -25.18 18.42 -1.83
C ASP A 561 -24.29 17.75 -2.87
N GLN A 562 -22.96 17.82 -2.70
CA GLN A 562 -22.02 17.12 -3.58
C GLN A 562 -22.20 15.60 -3.49
N ARG A 563 -22.43 15.05 -2.29
CA ARG A 563 -22.72 13.62 -2.11
C ARG A 563 -24.02 13.21 -2.80
N LYS A 564 -25.09 14.00 -2.66
CA LYS A 564 -26.37 13.77 -3.34
C LYS A 564 -26.22 13.82 -4.86
N GLN A 565 -25.47 14.80 -5.39
CA GLN A 565 -25.17 14.90 -6.82
C GLN A 565 -24.43 13.64 -7.33
N LEU A 566 -23.45 13.14 -6.58
CA LEU A 566 -22.76 11.89 -6.92
C LEU A 566 -23.70 10.67 -6.88
N GLY A 567 -24.58 10.59 -5.88
CA GLY A 567 -25.58 9.51 -5.80
C GLY A 567 -26.59 9.53 -6.94
N ALA A 568 -27.06 10.73 -7.33
CA ALA A 568 -27.92 10.91 -8.49
C ALA A 568 -27.21 10.51 -9.79
N TYR A 569 -25.93 10.89 -9.94
CA TYR A 569 -25.12 10.51 -11.08
C TYR A 569 -24.87 9.00 -11.16
N TYR A 570 -24.61 8.34 -10.02
CA TYR A 570 -24.51 6.88 -9.98
C TYR A 570 -25.83 6.22 -10.43
N THR A 571 -26.96 6.71 -9.91
CA THR A 571 -28.29 6.17 -10.24
C THR A 571 -28.63 6.35 -11.72
N SER A 572 -28.29 7.51 -12.32
CA SER A 572 -28.50 7.74 -13.76
C SER A 572 -27.63 6.82 -14.63
N ARG A 573 -26.44 6.45 -14.14
CA ARG A 573 -25.53 5.48 -14.80
C ARG A 573 -25.91 4.01 -14.55
N ARG A 574 -26.79 3.74 -13.59
CA ARG A 574 -27.19 2.39 -13.15
C ARG A 574 -28.69 2.33 -12.90
N ARG A 575 -29.49 2.48 -13.97
CA ARG A 575 -30.95 2.55 -13.94
C ARG A 575 -31.61 1.19 -13.69
N TYR A 576 -31.33 0.60 -12.54
CA TYR A 576 -31.77 -0.74 -12.16
C TYR A 576 -33.29 -0.84 -12.10
N GLU A 577 -33.96 0.17 -11.55
CA GLU A 577 -35.42 0.22 -11.44
C GLU A 577 -36.09 0.28 -12.82
N GLU A 578 -35.64 1.19 -13.70
CA GLU A 578 -36.15 1.31 -15.08
C GLU A 578 -35.92 0.03 -15.90
N ALA A 579 -34.77 -0.61 -15.73
CA ALA A 579 -34.43 -1.87 -16.38
C ALA A 579 -35.05 -3.10 -15.70
N GLY A 580 -35.80 -2.94 -14.60
CA GLY A 580 -36.46 -4.00 -13.86
C GLY A 580 -35.49 -5.03 -13.22
N ILE A 581 -34.31 -4.58 -12.78
CA ILE A 581 -33.31 -5.40 -12.09
C ILE A 581 -33.72 -5.56 -10.63
N ARG A 582 -33.74 -6.80 -10.13
CA ARG A 582 -34.07 -7.12 -8.73
C ARG A 582 -32.84 -7.65 -8.00
N ILE A 583 -32.60 -7.15 -6.80
CA ILE A 583 -31.51 -7.60 -5.94
C ILE A 583 -32.12 -8.40 -4.79
N HIS A 584 -31.75 -9.68 -4.72
CA HIS A 584 -32.18 -10.61 -3.69
C HIS A 584 -31.06 -10.78 -2.67
N CYS A 585 -31.36 -10.49 -1.40
CA CYS A 585 -30.43 -10.67 -0.30
C CYS A 585 -30.87 -11.84 0.57
N GLN A 586 -29.90 -12.66 1.02
CA GLN A 586 -30.18 -13.83 1.84
C GLN A 586 -29.09 -14.10 2.87
N TYR A 587 -29.49 -14.51 4.07
CA TYR A 587 -28.58 -15.06 5.07
C TYR A 587 -28.30 -16.53 4.82
N ILE A 588 -27.04 -16.90 4.98
CA ILE A 588 -26.61 -18.29 4.94
C ILE A 588 -26.28 -18.74 6.36
N ARG A 589 -26.87 -19.88 6.73
CA ARG A 589 -26.66 -20.56 8.01
C ARG A 589 -26.08 -21.95 7.73
N ALA A 590 -25.43 -22.53 8.74
CA ALA A 590 -24.90 -23.87 8.64
C ALA A 590 -26.01 -24.91 8.44
N GLN A 591 -25.81 -25.82 7.50
CA GLN A 591 -26.72 -26.93 7.18
C GLN A 591 -25.91 -28.23 7.08
N THR A 592 -25.61 -28.82 8.23
CA THR A 592 -24.70 -29.96 8.36
C THR A 592 -25.18 -31.21 7.60
N ASP A 593 -26.49 -31.39 7.45
CA ASP A 593 -27.08 -32.51 6.73
C ASP A 593 -26.67 -32.57 5.25
N ASN A 594 -26.49 -31.41 4.60
CA ASN A 594 -26.09 -31.35 3.20
C ASN A 594 -24.62 -31.79 3.03
N VAL A 595 -23.76 -31.48 4.00
CA VAL A 595 -22.37 -31.96 4.02
C VAL A 595 -22.35 -33.48 4.12
N ASN A 596 -23.17 -34.06 5.00
CA ASN A 596 -23.29 -35.50 5.14
C ASN A 596 -23.74 -36.17 3.82
N ALA A 597 -24.70 -35.56 3.11
CA ALA A 597 -25.18 -36.06 1.82
C ALA A 597 -24.07 -36.06 0.75
N VAL A 598 -23.31 -34.96 0.62
CA VAL A 598 -22.19 -34.86 -0.33
C VAL A 598 -21.10 -35.88 -0.01
N LEU A 599 -20.72 -36.04 1.26
CA LEU A 599 -19.70 -37.02 1.65
C LEU A 599 -20.18 -38.45 1.43
N THR A 600 -21.47 -38.73 1.70
CA THR A 600 -22.07 -40.05 1.40
C THR A 600 -22.01 -40.36 -0.09
N GLN A 601 -22.25 -39.37 -0.96
CA GLN A 601 -22.11 -39.54 -2.41
C GLN A 601 -20.65 -39.77 -2.82
N HIS A 602 -19.69 -39.14 -2.14
CA HIS A 602 -18.26 -39.31 -2.44
C HIS A 602 -17.73 -40.69 -2.03
N GLU A 603 -18.05 -41.13 -0.82
CA GLU A 603 -17.53 -42.38 -0.22
C GLU A 603 -18.41 -43.60 -0.55
N ASN A 604 -19.60 -43.40 -1.12
CA ASN A 604 -20.65 -44.41 -1.33
C ASN A 604 -21.23 -45.03 -0.04
N HIS A 605 -20.92 -44.46 1.12
CA HIS A 605 -21.49 -44.81 2.41
C HIS A 605 -21.48 -43.58 3.34
N PRO A 606 -22.35 -43.50 4.35
CA PRO A 606 -22.32 -42.39 5.29
C PRO A 606 -20.99 -42.37 6.08
N PRO A 607 -20.35 -41.20 6.26
CA PRO A 607 -19.12 -41.08 7.04
C PRO A 607 -19.38 -41.37 8.52
N ARG A 608 -18.46 -42.08 9.18
CA ARG A 608 -18.53 -42.33 10.63
C ARG A 608 -18.26 -41.08 11.45
N ASP A 609 -17.32 -40.25 10.99
CA ASP A 609 -16.98 -38.95 11.56
C ASP A 609 -16.96 -37.93 10.42
N LEU A 610 -17.96 -37.04 10.43
CA LEU A 610 -18.15 -36.04 9.40
C LEU A 610 -16.98 -35.04 9.32
N ALA A 611 -16.43 -34.65 10.47
CA ALA A 611 -15.38 -33.64 10.55
C ALA A 611 -14.06 -34.18 10.01
N TRP A 612 -13.71 -35.41 10.36
CA TRP A 612 -12.50 -36.04 9.86
C TRP A 612 -12.57 -36.39 8.37
N ALA A 613 -13.70 -36.92 7.91
CA ALA A 613 -13.91 -37.21 6.48
C ALA A 613 -13.82 -35.93 5.64
N LEU A 614 -14.43 -34.83 6.09
CA LEU A 614 -14.32 -33.55 5.42
C LEU A 614 -12.88 -33.02 5.41
N ALA A 615 -12.17 -33.07 6.54
CA ALA A 615 -10.80 -32.58 6.66
C ALA A 615 -9.79 -33.35 5.79
N ALA A 616 -10.10 -34.61 5.46
CA ALA A 616 -9.29 -35.41 4.53
C ALA A 616 -9.44 -34.97 3.07
N LEU A 617 -10.61 -34.44 2.69
CA LEU A 617 -10.95 -34.07 1.31
C LEU A 617 -10.79 -32.56 1.02
N VAL A 618 -10.97 -31.75 2.06
CA VAL A 618 -10.85 -30.30 2.06
C VAL A 618 -9.89 -29.92 3.16
N LYS A 619 -8.89 -29.10 2.85
CA LYS A 619 -7.90 -28.63 3.83
C LYS A 619 -8.55 -27.67 4.83
N THR A 620 -9.22 -28.23 5.84
CA THR A 620 -9.92 -27.53 6.93
C THR A 620 -9.57 -28.17 8.28
N SER A 621 -10.07 -27.60 9.38
CA SER A 621 -9.94 -28.21 10.71
C SER A 621 -10.81 -29.47 10.79
N GLY A 622 -10.26 -30.54 11.37
CA GLY A 622 -10.99 -31.79 11.64
C GLY A 622 -11.88 -31.70 12.87
N ASP A 623 -12.67 -30.62 12.96
CA ASP A 623 -13.57 -30.32 14.08
C ASP A 623 -14.93 -29.81 13.59
N SER A 624 -15.82 -29.52 14.54
CA SER A 624 -17.16 -29.00 14.24
C SER A 624 -17.13 -27.66 13.50
N TYR A 625 -16.11 -26.83 13.74
CA TYR A 625 -15.95 -25.55 13.07
C TYR A 625 -15.67 -25.73 11.56
N GLY A 626 -14.82 -26.70 11.20
CA GLY A 626 -14.53 -27.01 9.80
C GLY A 626 -15.78 -27.46 9.03
N VAL A 627 -16.63 -28.27 9.66
CA VAL A 627 -17.92 -28.71 9.12
C VAL A 627 -18.89 -27.54 9.01
N GLU A 628 -19.02 -26.72 10.04
CA GLU A 628 -19.91 -25.56 10.04
C GLU A 628 -19.55 -24.60 8.91
N TRP A 629 -18.27 -24.25 8.78
CA TRP A 629 -17.76 -23.38 7.73
C TRP A 629 -18.07 -23.92 6.32
N PHE A 630 -17.75 -25.19 6.05
CA PHE A 630 -18.01 -25.78 4.74
C PHE A 630 -19.51 -25.91 4.46
N SER A 631 -20.33 -26.19 5.48
CA SER A 631 -21.78 -26.29 5.32
C SER A 631 -22.41 -24.96 4.89
N LYS A 632 -21.94 -23.82 5.42
CA LYS A 632 -22.39 -22.49 4.98
C LYS A 632 -22.00 -22.28 3.51
N LEU A 633 -20.77 -22.64 3.13
CA LEU A 633 -20.31 -22.52 1.75
C LEU A 633 -21.14 -23.39 0.79
N LEU A 634 -21.43 -24.64 1.15
CA LEU A 634 -22.27 -25.54 0.36
C LEU A 634 -23.71 -25.01 0.22
N ALA A 635 -24.32 -24.54 1.31
CA ALA A 635 -25.65 -23.95 1.29
C ALA A 635 -25.74 -22.74 0.35
N ALA A 636 -24.70 -21.90 0.31
CA ALA A 636 -24.64 -20.78 -0.64
C ALA A 636 -24.59 -21.25 -2.10
N MET A 637 -23.86 -22.33 -2.40
CA MET A 637 -23.83 -22.93 -3.74
C MET A 637 -25.19 -23.48 -4.14
N GLU A 638 -25.88 -24.17 -3.23
CA GLU A 638 -27.21 -24.72 -3.46
C GLU A 638 -28.24 -23.62 -3.77
N VAL A 639 -28.23 -22.53 -3.01
CA VAL A 639 -29.09 -21.37 -3.29
C VAL A 639 -28.82 -20.80 -4.69
N PHE A 640 -27.55 -20.70 -5.10
CA PHE A 640 -27.17 -20.19 -6.40
C PHE A 640 -27.57 -21.11 -7.57
N VAL A 641 -27.38 -22.43 -7.45
CA VAL A 641 -27.73 -23.36 -8.54
C VAL A 641 -29.24 -23.44 -8.78
N LEU A 642 -30.06 -23.07 -7.79
CA LEU A 642 -31.50 -22.94 -7.93
C LEU A 642 -31.96 -21.63 -8.61
N GLN A 643 -31.11 -20.59 -8.67
CA GLN A 643 -31.50 -19.31 -9.28
C GLN A 643 -31.58 -19.40 -10.82
N PRO A 644 -32.72 -19.11 -11.46
CA PRO A 644 -32.85 -19.30 -12.91
C PRO A 644 -32.05 -18.29 -13.75
N TYR A 645 -31.83 -17.07 -13.24
CA TYR A 645 -31.19 -15.98 -13.98
C TYR A 645 -29.68 -15.84 -13.71
N CYS A 646 -29.21 -16.24 -12.53
CA CYS A 646 -27.80 -16.11 -12.16
C CYS A 646 -26.96 -17.21 -12.81
N ARG A 647 -25.77 -16.83 -13.30
CA ARG A 647 -24.84 -17.73 -13.98
C ARG A 647 -23.44 -17.67 -13.39
N TYR A 648 -23.06 -16.59 -12.75
CA TYR A 648 -21.71 -16.37 -12.26
C TYR A 648 -21.70 -16.01 -10.78
N MET A 649 -21.34 -17.02 -9.96
CA MET A 649 -21.18 -16.89 -8.53
C MET A 649 -19.71 -16.70 -8.15
N VAL A 650 -19.44 -15.72 -7.28
CA VAL A 650 -18.16 -15.60 -6.58
C VAL A 650 -18.38 -15.78 -5.08
N ALA A 651 -17.65 -16.70 -4.45
CA ALA A 651 -17.58 -16.80 -3.00
C ALA A 651 -16.27 -16.18 -2.51
N LEU A 652 -16.38 -15.24 -1.56
CA LEU A 652 -15.24 -14.58 -0.93
C LEU A 652 -15.06 -15.10 0.49
N LEU A 653 -13.94 -15.78 0.70
CA LEU A 653 -13.62 -16.49 1.92
C LEU A 653 -12.42 -15.86 2.66
N ASN A 654 -12.26 -16.24 3.93
CA ASN A 654 -11.10 -15.87 4.75
C ASN A 654 -9.83 -16.68 4.41
N ARG A 655 -9.99 -17.81 3.74
CA ARG A 655 -8.91 -18.76 3.41
C ARG A 655 -9.14 -19.39 2.04
N THR A 656 -8.05 -19.81 1.39
CA THR A 656 -8.14 -20.52 0.10
C THR A 656 -8.75 -21.90 0.31
N LEU A 657 -9.81 -22.21 -0.42
CA LEU A 657 -10.36 -23.56 -0.48
C LEU A 657 -9.41 -24.46 -1.28
N VAL A 658 -8.81 -25.44 -0.61
CA VAL A 658 -8.01 -26.50 -1.24
C VAL A 658 -8.77 -27.79 -1.06
N ALA A 659 -9.14 -28.41 -2.17
CA ALA A 659 -9.91 -29.65 -2.23
C ALA A 659 -9.30 -30.61 -3.25
N GLU A 660 -9.41 -31.90 -2.97
CA GLU A 660 -8.96 -32.98 -3.86
C GLU A 660 -9.75 -32.97 -5.20
N PRO A 661 -9.10 -33.14 -6.36
CA PRO A 661 -9.80 -33.12 -7.66
C PRO A 661 -10.99 -34.09 -7.79
N PRO A 662 -10.93 -35.34 -7.28
CA PRO A 662 -12.09 -36.23 -7.26
C PRO A 662 -13.26 -35.70 -6.43
N PHE A 663 -12.97 -35.01 -5.33
CA PHE A 663 -14.01 -34.39 -4.50
C PHE A 663 -14.66 -33.21 -5.21
N ILE A 664 -13.89 -32.42 -5.95
CA ILE A 664 -14.43 -31.35 -6.81
C ILE A 664 -15.41 -31.91 -7.85
N ALA A 665 -15.08 -33.02 -8.51
CA ALA A 665 -15.98 -33.67 -9.46
C ALA A 665 -17.27 -34.16 -8.79
N THR A 666 -17.17 -34.63 -7.54
CA THR A 666 -18.34 -35.04 -6.75
C THR A 666 -19.23 -33.84 -6.39
N LEU A 667 -18.63 -32.70 -6.01
CA LEU A 667 -19.36 -31.45 -5.77
C LEU A 667 -20.07 -30.96 -7.04
N GLU A 668 -19.39 -31.01 -8.19
CA GLU A 668 -20.03 -30.67 -9.48
C GLU A 668 -21.23 -31.59 -9.76
N ALA A 669 -21.09 -32.90 -9.58
CA ALA A 669 -22.19 -33.86 -9.76
C ALA A 669 -23.37 -33.59 -8.82
N TYR A 670 -23.10 -33.42 -7.52
CA TYR A 670 -24.10 -33.09 -6.51
C TYR A 670 -24.89 -31.82 -6.85
N LEU A 671 -24.18 -30.77 -7.28
CA LEU A 671 -24.80 -29.50 -7.66
C LEU A 671 -25.57 -29.59 -8.98
N ASN A 672 -25.10 -30.40 -9.94
CA ASN A 672 -25.77 -30.62 -11.22
C ASN A 672 -27.14 -31.29 -11.07
N GLU A 673 -27.30 -32.22 -10.11
CA GLU A 673 -28.60 -32.85 -9.82
C GLU A 673 -29.70 -31.85 -9.43
N ARG A 674 -29.31 -30.67 -8.92
CA ARG A 674 -30.21 -29.62 -8.42
C ARG A 674 -30.29 -28.41 -9.37
N SER A 675 -29.45 -28.37 -10.40
CA SER A 675 -29.30 -27.22 -11.28
C SER A 675 -30.07 -27.42 -12.59
N ASN A 676 -30.60 -26.33 -13.14
CA ASN A 676 -31.20 -26.32 -14.47
C ASN A 676 -30.16 -26.27 -15.60
N ARG A 677 -28.88 -26.10 -15.27
CA ARG A 677 -27.75 -25.97 -16.21
C ARG A 677 -26.53 -26.67 -15.64
N PRO A 678 -25.59 -27.14 -16.49
CA PRO A 678 -24.32 -27.66 -16.02
C PRO A 678 -23.59 -26.64 -15.14
N VAL A 679 -22.98 -27.11 -14.07
CA VAL A 679 -22.24 -26.33 -13.08
C VAL A 679 -20.76 -26.65 -13.21
N LYS A 680 -19.95 -25.59 -13.30
CA LYS A 680 -18.49 -25.67 -13.30
C LYS A 680 -17.90 -25.01 -12.05
N PHE A 681 -16.99 -25.70 -11.40
CA PHE A 681 -16.41 -25.30 -10.12
C PHE A 681 -14.93 -24.94 -10.24
N PHE A 682 -14.59 -23.71 -9.85
CA PHE A 682 -13.22 -23.20 -9.82
C PHE A 682 -12.79 -22.92 -8.38
N ALA A 683 -12.18 -23.93 -7.74
CA ALA A 683 -11.65 -23.83 -6.38
C ALA A 683 -10.23 -23.21 -6.36
N GLY A 684 -9.91 -22.53 -5.25
CA GLY A 684 -8.54 -22.17 -4.94
C GLY A 684 -7.93 -21.05 -5.79
N ILE A 685 -8.75 -20.11 -6.26
CA ILE A 685 -8.26 -18.92 -6.99
C ILE A 685 -7.62 -17.94 -5.98
N ASN A 686 -6.37 -18.19 -5.62
CA ASN A 686 -5.54 -17.27 -4.84
C ASN A 686 -4.72 -16.33 -5.75
N ALA A 687 -3.99 -15.37 -5.18
CA ALA A 687 -3.16 -14.42 -5.94
C ALA A 687 -2.12 -15.11 -6.86
N GLU A 688 -1.62 -16.28 -6.50
CA GLU A 688 -0.71 -17.07 -7.33
C GLU A 688 -1.44 -17.70 -8.52
N ALA A 689 -2.56 -18.39 -8.29
CA ALA A 689 -3.41 -18.96 -9.32
C ALA A 689 -3.96 -17.90 -10.29
N MET A 690 -4.19 -16.66 -9.82
CA MET A 690 -4.53 -15.53 -10.68
C MET A 690 -3.39 -15.12 -11.60
N ARG A 691 -2.14 -15.11 -11.11
CA ARG A 691 -0.95 -14.87 -11.95
C ARG A 691 -0.69 -16.02 -12.93
N ASP A 692 -1.04 -17.25 -12.55
CA ASP A 692 -0.83 -18.45 -13.34
C ASP A 692 -1.89 -18.69 -14.44
N GLY A 693 -2.87 -17.78 -14.60
CA GLY A 693 -3.88 -17.82 -15.68
C GLY A 693 -5.15 -18.62 -15.37
N ARG A 694 -5.25 -19.28 -14.21
CA ARG A 694 -6.42 -20.12 -13.85
C ARG A 694 -7.72 -19.33 -13.71
N TYR A 695 -7.61 -18.05 -13.39
CA TYR A 695 -8.73 -17.11 -13.39
C TYR A 695 -9.25 -16.83 -14.81
N ASP A 696 -8.33 -16.76 -15.77
CA ASP A 696 -8.64 -16.46 -17.16
C ASP A 696 -9.37 -17.65 -17.81
N ASP A 697 -9.11 -18.88 -17.33
CA ASP A 697 -9.88 -20.09 -17.69
C ASP A 697 -11.35 -19.98 -17.27
N ALA A 698 -11.64 -19.48 -16.07
CA ALA A 698 -13.01 -19.26 -15.60
C ALA A 698 -13.73 -18.20 -16.45
N GLN A 699 -13.04 -17.10 -16.78
CA GLN A 699 -13.57 -16.08 -17.69
C GLN A 699 -13.80 -16.62 -19.10
N LYS A 700 -12.89 -17.47 -19.60
CA LYS A 700 -13.03 -18.13 -20.91
C LYS A 700 -14.23 -19.07 -20.92
N HIS A 701 -14.40 -19.90 -19.88
CA HIS A 701 -15.57 -20.78 -19.73
C HIS A 701 -16.87 -19.98 -19.68
N LEU A 702 -16.89 -18.87 -18.93
CA LEU A 702 -18.00 -17.92 -18.92
C LEU A 702 -18.29 -17.34 -20.30
N SER A 703 -17.23 -17.01 -21.07
CA SER A 703 -17.38 -16.40 -22.39
C SER A 703 -17.96 -17.37 -23.44
N THR A 704 -17.64 -18.67 -23.34
CA THR A 704 -17.91 -19.65 -24.41
C THR A 704 -19.02 -20.67 -24.13
N THR A 705 -19.55 -20.72 -22.92
CA THR A 705 -20.61 -21.67 -22.52
C THR A 705 -21.86 -20.95 -21.98
N LEU A 706 -22.92 -21.69 -21.65
CA LEU A 706 -24.07 -21.18 -20.88
C LEU A 706 -24.14 -21.75 -19.45
N ASP A 707 -23.11 -22.50 -19.06
CA ASP A 707 -22.99 -23.17 -17.77
C ASP A 707 -22.97 -22.18 -16.62
N LYS A 708 -23.44 -22.62 -15.46
CA LYS A 708 -23.24 -21.90 -14.20
C LYS A 708 -21.80 -22.07 -13.75
N VAL A 709 -21.17 -20.99 -13.32
CA VAL A 709 -19.78 -20.97 -12.86
C VAL A 709 -19.74 -20.51 -11.42
N ILE A 710 -19.11 -21.31 -10.56
CA ILE A 710 -18.83 -20.99 -9.16
C ILE A 710 -17.33 -20.79 -9.02
N LEU A 711 -16.94 -19.59 -8.61
CA LEU A 711 -15.55 -19.21 -8.40
C LEU A 711 -15.30 -18.94 -6.91
N ILE A 712 -14.33 -19.67 -6.33
CA ILE A 712 -13.97 -19.52 -4.93
C ILE A 712 -12.65 -18.76 -4.82
N SER A 713 -12.68 -17.62 -4.14
CA SER A 713 -11.50 -16.81 -3.89
C SER A 713 -11.49 -16.25 -2.47
N THR A 714 -10.47 -15.47 -2.15
CA THR A 714 -10.31 -14.81 -0.85
C THR A 714 -10.41 -13.30 -1.01
N TYR A 715 -10.78 -12.60 0.06
CA TYR A 715 -10.82 -11.12 0.06
C TYR A 715 -9.51 -10.49 -0.43
N PRO A 716 -8.31 -10.89 0.05
CA PRO A 716 -7.06 -10.29 -0.41
C PRO A 716 -6.75 -10.61 -1.88
N SER A 717 -7.01 -11.85 -2.32
CA SER A 717 -6.67 -12.28 -3.69
C SER A 717 -7.50 -11.54 -4.74
N MET A 718 -8.81 -11.39 -4.52
CA MET A 718 -9.64 -10.56 -5.39
C MET A 718 -9.24 -9.08 -5.33
N GLY A 719 -8.67 -8.64 -4.21
CA GLY A 719 -8.11 -7.31 -3.99
C GLY A 719 -6.94 -6.90 -4.90
N GLU A 720 -6.29 -7.82 -5.63
CA GLU A 720 -5.06 -7.58 -6.41
C GLU A 720 -5.28 -6.87 -7.77
N GLY A 721 -6.50 -6.44 -8.09
CA GLY A 721 -6.77 -5.56 -9.23
C GLY A 721 -7.24 -6.24 -10.53
N LYS A 722 -7.39 -7.58 -10.57
CA LYS A 722 -8.06 -8.24 -11.71
C LYS A 722 -9.55 -7.88 -11.77
N ASN A 723 -10.06 -7.65 -12.97
CA ASN A 723 -11.49 -7.41 -13.21
C ASN A 723 -12.25 -8.75 -13.31
N PRO A 724 -13.38 -8.94 -12.58
CA PRO A 724 -14.20 -10.14 -12.65
C PRO A 724 -15.19 -10.17 -13.79
N ASP A 725 -15.31 -9.09 -14.54
CA ASP A 725 -16.14 -9.09 -15.73
C ASP A 725 -15.59 -10.04 -16.81
N TYR A 726 -16.46 -10.49 -17.70
CA TYR A 726 -16.11 -11.39 -18.79
C TYR A 726 -16.77 -10.92 -20.08
N ARG A 727 -16.17 -11.26 -21.22
CA ARG A 727 -16.73 -10.92 -22.54
C ARG A 727 -17.82 -11.92 -22.89
N VAL A 728 -18.99 -11.42 -23.26
CA VAL A 728 -20.09 -12.28 -23.73
C VAL A 728 -19.89 -12.58 -25.21
N GLN A 729 -19.79 -13.86 -25.58
CA GLN A 729 -19.62 -14.28 -26.99
C GLN A 729 -20.82 -15.06 -27.54
N LEU A 730 -21.74 -15.50 -26.67
CA LEU A 730 -22.94 -16.22 -27.07
C LEU A 730 -24.15 -15.28 -27.12
N ASN A 731 -24.87 -15.29 -28.24
CA ASN A 731 -26.05 -14.46 -28.45
C ASN A 731 -27.15 -14.73 -27.40
N ASP A 732 -27.34 -16.01 -27.04
CA ASP A 732 -28.32 -16.39 -26.02
C ASP A 732 -27.98 -15.78 -24.66
N ASP A 733 -26.69 -15.72 -24.30
CA ASP A 733 -26.25 -15.10 -23.05
C ASP A 733 -26.47 -13.57 -23.10
N GLU A 734 -26.11 -12.94 -24.22
CA GLU A 734 -26.33 -11.50 -24.42
C GLU A 734 -27.82 -11.13 -24.34
N SER A 735 -28.70 -11.94 -24.92
CA SER A 735 -30.16 -11.72 -24.91
C SER A 735 -30.76 -11.76 -23.49
N SER A 736 -30.09 -12.47 -22.57
CA SER A 736 -30.52 -12.61 -21.19
C SER A 736 -29.96 -11.52 -20.26
N LEU A 737 -29.17 -10.58 -20.78
CA LEU A 737 -28.67 -9.41 -20.07
C LEU A 737 -29.50 -8.16 -20.39
N ARG A 738 -29.61 -7.26 -19.41
CA ARG A 738 -30.28 -5.97 -19.54
C ARG A 738 -29.27 -4.83 -19.42
N TRP A 739 -29.43 -3.83 -20.26
CA TRP A 739 -28.63 -2.61 -20.21
C TRP A 739 -29.21 -1.66 -19.16
N VAL A 740 -28.37 -1.23 -18.21
CA VAL A 740 -28.74 -0.28 -17.16
C VAL A 740 -28.05 1.08 -17.29
N GLY A 741 -27.18 1.23 -18.30
CA GLY A 741 -26.40 2.45 -18.52
C GLY A 741 -27.24 3.62 -18.99
N ASP A 742 -26.65 4.81 -18.98
CA ASP A 742 -27.16 5.98 -19.66
C ASP A 742 -26.83 5.92 -21.17
N GLY A 743 -27.74 6.44 -22.00
CA GLY A 743 -27.54 6.49 -23.45
C GLY A 743 -27.59 5.14 -24.18
N ALA A 744 -27.11 5.15 -25.43
CA ALA A 744 -27.07 3.99 -26.31
C ALA A 744 -26.07 2.94 -25.81
N LYS A 745 -26.33 1.67 -26.12
CA LYS A 745 -25.40 0.56 -25.88
C LYS A 745 -24.06 0.89 -26.53
N SER A 746 -23.02 1.11 -25.72
CA SER A 746 -21.67 1.39 -26.20
C SER A 746 -20.70 0.32 -25.70
N GLY A 747 -19.74 -0.05 -26.56
CA GLY A 747 -18.73 -1.06 -26.26
C GLY A 747 -19.20 -2.52 -26.42
N GLN A 748 -18.28 -3.45 -26.13
CA GLN A 748 -18.56 -4.88 -26.15
C GLN A 748 -19.45 -5.29 -24.97
N CYS A 749 -20.40 -6.20 -25.19
CA CYS A 749 -21.21 -6.78 -24.11
C CYS A 749 -20.32 -7.55 -23.12
N ARG A 750 -20.28 -7.07 -21.88
CA ARG A 750 -19.50 -7.69 -20.79
C ARG A 750 -20.41 -8.00 -19.60
N GLY A 751 -20.47 -9.27 -19.24
CA GLY A 751 -21.14 -9.76 -18.04
C GLY A 751 -20.29 -9.50 -16.79
N ASP A 752 -20.92 -9.53 -15.63
CA ASP A 752 -20.28 -9.30 -14.32
C ASP A 752 -20.78 -10.37 -13.34
N ILE A 753 -20.26 -10.34 -12.11
CA ILE A 753 -20.73 -11.18 -11.01
C ILE A 753 -22.22 -10.92 -10.80
N ASP A 754 -23.04 -11.97 -10.87
CA ASP A 754 -24.49 -11.90 -10.68
C ASP A 754 -24.97 -12.65 -9.42
N ALA A 755 -24.08 -13.43 -8.79
CA ALA A 755 -24.25 -13.95 -7.46
C ALA A 755 -22.97 -13.81 -6.61
N ILE A 756 -23.09 -13.40 -5.35
CA ILE A 756 -21.93 -13.33 -4.44
C ILE A 756 -22.24 -13.95 -3.09
N TYR A 757 -21.29 -14.70 -2.52
CA TYR A 757 -21.31 -15.12 -1.12
C TYR A 757 -20.18 -14.47 -0.34
N LEU A 758 -20.52 -13.93 0.83
CA LEU A 758 -19.62 -13.16 1.68
C LEU A 758 -19.48 -13.84 3.05
N GLU A 759 -18.33 -14.49 3.29
CA GLU A 759 -17.95 -14.96 4.62
C GLU A 759 -17.64 -13.77 5.53
N LYS A 760 -17.99 -13.83 6.82
CA LYS A 760 -17.58 -12.79 7.76
C LYS A 760 -16.05 -12.66 7.80
N PRO A 761 -15.45 -11.49 7.49
CA PRO A 761 -14.01 -11.35 7.56
C PRO A 761 -13.49 -11.57 8.99
N THR A 762 -12.38 -12.28 9.16
CA THR A 762 -11.83 -12.62 10.50
C THR A 762 -10.38 -12.20 10.70
N ASN A 763 -9.58 -12.14 9.63
CA ASN A 763 -8.15 -11.81 9.67
C ASN A 763 -7.90 -10.30 9.44
N MET A 764 -8.53 -9.44 10.23
CA MET A 764 -8.41 -7.97 10.08
C MET A 764 -7.17 -7.39 10.77
N LEU A 765 -6.72 -8.02 11.87
CA LEU A 765 -5.44 -7.71 12.48
C LEU A 765 -4.34 -8.62 11.94
N LEU A 766 -3.15 -8.05 11.81
CA LEU A 766 -1.97 -8.86 11.59
C LEU A 766 -1.60 -9.52 12.93
N THR A 767 -1.70 -10.85 13.01
CA THR A 767 -1.57 -11.58 14.28
C THR A 767 -0.30 -12.44 14.36
N HIS A 768 0.44 -12.62 13.26
CA HIS A 768 1.65 -13.44 13.21
C HIS A 768 2.91 -12.58 13.40
N SER A 769 3.53 -12.65 14.59
CA SER A 769 4.74 -11.89 14.96
C SER A 769 6.06 -12.55 14.53
N ASP A 770 6.05 -13.51 13.61
CA ASP A 770 7.23 -14.34 13.30
C ASP A 770 8.42 -13.51 12.77
N THR A 771 8.13 -12.32 12.23
CA THR A 771 9.17 -11.34 11.88
C THR A 771 9.08 -10.10 12.77
N LYS A 772 10.23 -9.47 13.03
CA LYS A 772 10.29 -8.17 13.74
C LYS A 772 9.48 -7.08 13.02
N THR A 773 9.36 -7.17 11.69
CA THR A 773 8.54 -6.29 10.86
C THR A 773 7.06 -6.45 11.17
N ASN A 774 6.56 -7.69 11.20
CA ASN A 774 5.17 -7.97 11.53
C ASN A 774 4.79 -7.51 12.93
N LEU A 775 5.71 -7.66 13.89
CA LEU A 775 5.51 -7.15 15.24
C LEU A 775 5.37 -5.62 15.25
N VAL A 776 6.23 -4.89 14.52
CA VAL A 776 6.11 -3.43 14.36
C VAL A 776 4.78 -3.02 13.72
N ILE A 777 4.31 -3.75 12.70
CA ILE A 777 3.00 -3.52 12.06
C ILE A 777 1.88 -3.72 13.09
N THR A 778 1.92 -4.81 13.86
CA THR A 778 0.91 -5.11 14.89
C THR A 778 0.88 -4.01 15.96
N LEU A 779 2.05 -3.55 16.42
CA LEU A 779 2.18 -2.45 17.38
C LEU A 779 1.61 -1.15 16.80
N HIS A 780 1.86 -0.86 15.52
CA HIS A 780 1.28 0.28 14.82
C HIS A 780 -0.25 0.20 14.78
N GLN A 781 -0.83 -0.95 14.44
CA GLN A 781 -2.28 -1.17 14.41
C GLN A 781 -2.92 -0.87 15.79
N LEU A 782 -2.30 -1.32 16.88
CA LEU A 782 -2.79 -1.02 18.23
C LEU A 782 -2.71 0.47 18.58
N LEU A 783 -1.65 1.17 18.16
CA LEU A 783 -1.55 2.62 18.36
C LEU A 783 -2.59 3.38 17.52
N CYS A 784 -2.96 2.89 16.32
CA CYS A 784 -4.07 3.48 15.55
C CYS A 784 -5.37 3.41 16.34
N LEU A 785 -5.71 2.23 16.88
CA LEU A 785 -6.90 2.06 17.71
C LEU A 785 -6.88 2.98 18.94
N GLN A 786 -5.72 3.14 19.57
CA GLN A 786 -5.56 4.04 20.71
C GLN A 786 -5.77 5.51 20.33
N SER A 787 -5.16 5.96 19.23
CA SER A 787 -5.21 7.35 18.77
C SER A 787 -6.62 7.77 18.36
N ALA A 788 -7.36 6.86 17.73
CA ALA A 788 -8.77 7.05 17.40
C ALA A 788 -9.71 6.97 18.61
N GLY A 789 -9.20 6.58 19.78
CA GLY A 789 -9.99 6.42 21.00
C GLY A 789 -10.80 5.12 21.09
N PHE A 790 -10.61 4.17 20.16
CA PHE A 790 -11.30 2.87 20.18
C PHE A 790 -10.83 1.97 21.32
N ILE A 791 -9.61 2.18 21.82
CA ILE A 791 -9.09 1.54 23.03
C ILE A 791 -8.39 2.56 23.94
N SER A 792 -8.59 2.44 25.26
CA SER A 792 -7.91 3.29 26.24
C SER A 792 -6.41 3.00 26.32
N HIS A 793 -5.60 3.98 26.74
CA HIS A 793 -4.16 3.81 26.99
C HIS A 793 -3.81 2.60 27.87
N THR A 794 -4.58 2.35 28.92
CA THR A 794 -4.35 1.22 29.85
C THR A 794 -4.56 -0.13 29.15
N LYS A 795 -5.66 -0.27 28.38
CA LYS A 795 -5.92 -1.45 27.56
C LYS A 795 -4.83 -1.65 26.51
N THR A 796 -4.43 -0.59 25.81
CA THR A 796 -3.35 -0.64 24.82
C THR A 796 -2.04 -1.13 25.42
N LYS A 797 -1.62 -0.55 26.56
CA LYS A 797 -0.39 -0.96 27.25
C LYS A 797 -0.44 -2.44 27.64
N THR A 798 -1.57 -2.90 28.19
CA THR A 798 -1.76 -4.30 28.58
C THR A 798 -1.69 -5.23 27.37
N TRP A 799 -2.35 -4.87 26.28
CA TRP A 799 -2.37 -5.65 25.04
C TRP A 799 -0.98 -5.72 24.40
N ILE A 800 -0.29 -4.59 24.31
CA ILE A 800 1.09 -4.54 23.82
C ILE A 800 2.00 -5.42 24.69
N THR A 801 1.94 -5.30 26.02
CA THR A 801 2.75 -6.16 26.91
C THR A 801 2.51 -7.64 26.63
N ARG A 802 1.25 -8.07 26.46
CA ARG A 802 0.94 -9.48 26.11
C ARG A 802 1.54 -9.90 24.77
N ILE A 803 1.47 -9.05 23.75
CA ILE A 803 2.09 -9.31 22.44
C ILE A 803 3.61 -9.44 22.58
N LEU A 804 4.24 -8.53 23.32
CA LEU A 804 5.69 -8.57 23.55
C LEU A 804 6.12 -9.86 24.27
N CYS A 805 5.29 -10.38 25.18
CA CYS A 805 5.49 -11.67 25.87
C CYS A 805 5.19 -12.92 25.01
N GLY A 806 4.66 -12.76 23.80
CA GLY A 806 4.33 -13.87 22.90
C GLY A 806 2.93 -14.46 23.08
N ALA A 807 1.91 -13.63 23.38
CA ALA A 807 0.52 -14.05 23.42
C ALA A 807 0.01 -14.65 22.09
N ARG A 808 -1.01 -15.52 22.18
CA ARG A 808 -1.58 -16.22 21.02
C ARG A 808 -2.35 -15.28 20.10
N SER A 809 -2.35 -15.59 18.81
CA SER A 809 -3.06 -14.84 17.75
C SER A 809 -4.58 -14.77 17.97
N GLU A 810 -5.19 -15.83 18.49
CA GLU A 810 -6.64 -15.94 18.72
C GLU A 810 -7.18 -14.89 19.71
N GLU A 811 -6.42 -14.58 20.75
CA GLU A 811 -6.78 -13.53 21.72
C GLU A 811 -6.83 -12.16 21.06
N ASN A 812 -5.92 -11.89 20.12
CA ASN A 812 -5.85 -10.60 19.42
C ASN A 812 -7.09 -10.39 18.53
N THR A 813 -7.49 -11.42 17.78
CA THR A 813 -8.71 -11.37 16.96
C THR A 813 -9.95 -11.14 17.81
N THR A 814 -10.05 -11.85 18.94
CA THR A 814 -11.17 -11.72 19.87
C THR A 814 -11.25 -10.30 20.44
N ASN A 815 -10.12 -9.76 20.93
CA ASN A 815 -10.06 -8.41 21.49
C ASN A 815 -10.39 -7.33 20.45
N TYR A 816 -9.94 -7.51 19.21
CA TYR A 816 -10.24 -6.57 18.12
C TYR A 816 -11.71 -6.52 17.76
N ASN A 817 -12.38 -7.68 17.72
CA ASN A 817 -13.80 -7.77 17.42
C ASN A 817 -14.69 -7.06 18.46
N LEU A 818 -14.15 -6.73 19.63
CA LEU A 818 -14.82 -5.94 20.67
C LEU A 818 -14.60 -4.43 20.53
N THR A 819 -13.80 -3.99 19.56
CA THR A 819 -13.54 -2.57 19.29
C THR A 819 -14.53 -2.00 18.27
N ASP A 820 -14.78 -0.69 18.34
CA ASP A 820 -15.65 -0.01 17.39
C ASP A 820 -15.07 0.05 15.97
N ASP A 821 -13.76 -0.19 15.79
CA ASP A 821 -13.11 -0.26 14.48
C ASP A 821 -13.54 -1.49 13.67
N SER A 822 -13.80 -2.62 14.34
CA SER A 822 -14.09 -3.91 13.67
C SER A 822 -15.34 -3.87 12.77
N PRO A 823 -16.48 -3.30 13.19
CA PRO A 823 -17.62 -3.08 12.29
C PRO A 823 -17.27 -2.20 11.08
N TYR A 824 -16.50 -1.14 11.24
CA TYR A 824 -16.11 -0.25 10.14
C TYR A 824 -15.19 -0.95 9.14
N ALA A 825 -14.20 -1.70 9.63
CA ALA A 825 -13.32 -2.54 8.83
C ALA A 825 -14.11 -3.59 8.05
N THR A 826 -15.05 -4.27 8.71
CA THR A 826 -15.94 -5.25 8.07
C THR A 826 -16.74 -4.62 6.94
N ARG A 827 -17.43 -3.51 7.21
CA ARG A 827 -18.24 -2.78 6.21
C ARG A 827 -17.40 -2.38 5.01
N ARG A 828 -16.19 -1.85 5.24
CA ARG A 828 -15.24 -1.49 4.17
C ARG A 828 -14.93 -2.68 3.27
N ILE A 829 -14.54 -3.82 3.84
CA ILE A 829 -14.19 -5.04 3.09
C ILE A 829 -15.39 -5.54 2.28
N ILE A 830 -16.58 -5.59 2.90
CA ILE A 830 -17.82 -6.03 2.26
C ILE A 830 -18.26 -5.08 1.14
N GLN A 831 -18.22 -3.77 1.35
CA GLN A 831 -18.59 -2.77 0.35
C GLN A 831 -17.66 -2.83 -0.87
N GLN A 832 -16.35 -3.01 -0.65
CA GLN A 832 -15.38 -3.19 -1.74
C GLN A 832 -15.63 -4.49 -2.52
N ALA A 833 -15.93 -5.59 -1.82
CA ALA A 833 -16.29 -6.86 -2.44
C ALA A 833 -17.53 -6.75 -3.32
N ILE A 834 -18.62 -6.19 -2.79
CA ILE A 834 -19.88 -6.03 -3.52
C ILE A 834 -19.74 -5.04 -4.67
N GLY A 835 -18.95 -3.97 -4.51
CA GLY A 835 -18.70 -3.00 -5.56
C GLY A 835 -18.08 -3.61 -6.83
N ARG A 836 -17.50 -4.81 -6.75
CA ARG A 836 -17.00 -5.55 -7.92
C ARG A 836 -18.12 -6.00 -8.86
N MET A 837 -19.32 -6.22 -8.34
CA MET A 837 -20.51 -6.60 -9.11
C MET A 837 -21.08 -5.44 -9.94
N ALA A 838 -20.67 -4.19 -9.68
CA ALA A 838 -21.24 -2.98 -10.27
C ALA A 838 -20.38 -2.38 -11.41
N ARG A 839 -19.38 -3.10 -11.91
CA ARG A 839 -18.40 -2.57 -12.88
C ARG A 839 -18.99 -2.38 -14.28
N THR A 840 -19.75 -3.36 -14.76
CA THR A 840 -20.37 -3.29 -16.10
C THR A 840 -21.79 -2.70 -16.05
N ALA A 841 -22.27 -2.20 -17.19
CA ALA A 841 -23.65 -1.72 -17.36
C ALA A 841 -24.63 -2.81 -17.85
N TYR A 842 -24.15 -4.01 -18.18
CA TYR A 842 -24.99 -5.15 -18.48
C TYR A 842 -25.21 -5.98 -17.22
N LYS A 843 -26.48 -6.19 -16.85
CA LYS A 843 -26.87 -6.91 -15.62
C LYS A 843 -27.90 -8.00 -15.90
N ARG A 844 -27.89 -9.03 -15.07
CA ARG A 844 -28.96 -10.04 -15.04
C ARG A 844 -30.24 -9.42 -14.48
N PRO A 845 -31.43 -9.90 -14.90
CA PRO A 845 -32.70 -9.48 -14.32
C PRO A 845 -32.76 -9.64 -12.78
N GLU A 846 -32.07 -10.65 -12.26
CA GLU A 846 -31.96 -10.92 -10.83
C GLU A 846 -30.49 -11.05 -10.42
N ILE A 847 -30.13 -10.39 -9.32
CA ILE A 847 -28.81 -10.43 -8.70
C ILE A 847 -28.96 -11.02 -7.30
N LEU A 848 -28.11 -11.97 -6.95
CA LEU A 848 -28.14 -12.65 -5.65
C LEU A 848 -26.97 -12.20 -4.77
N VAL A 849 -27.26 -11.69 -3.58
CA VAL A 849 -26.25 -11.28 -2.58
C VAL A 849 -26.46 -12.09 -1.31
N MET A 850 -25.56 -13.02 -1.04
CA MET A 850 -25.57 -13.89 0.12
C MET A 850 -24.50 -13.45 1.12
N CYS A 851 -24.83 -13.48 2.41
CA CYS A 851 -23.87 -13.18 3.46
C CYS A 851 -24.00 -14.17 4.62
N ASP A 852 -22.89 -14.39 5.33
CA ASP A 852 -22.92 -15.11 6.60
C ASP A 852 -23.90 -14.41 7.55
N SER A 853 -24.78 -15.18 8.19
CA SER A 853 -25.71 -14.69 9.21
C SER A 853 -25.05 -13.82 10.30
N GLU A 854 -23.77 -14.05 10.62
CA GLU A 854 -23.02 -13.25 11.59
C GLU A 854 -22.75 -11.80 11.15
N LEU A 855 -22.90 -11.48 9.86
CA LEU A 855 -22.74 -10.11 9.34
C LEU A 855 -23.96 -9.21 9.61
N THR A 856 -25.10 -9.78 10.06
CA THR A 856 -26.38 -9.08 10.20
C THR A 856 -26.27 -7.81 11.04
N HIS A 857 -25.77 -7.90 12.28
CA HIS A 857 -25.66 -6.75 13.18
C HIS A 857 -24.62 -5.73 12.70
N MET A 858 -23.49 -6.20 12.17
CA MET A 858 -22.42 -5.33 11.71
C MET A 858 -22.84 -4.48 10.51
N LEU A 859 -23.51 -5.06 9.52
CA LEU A 859 -24.02 -4.34 8.34
C LEU A 859 -25.30 -3.57 8.65
N GLY A 860 -26.16 -4.10 9.53
CA GLY A 860 -27.39 -3.42 9.96
C GLY A 860 -27.14 -2.10 10.69
N GLY A 861 -26.03 -1.98 11.43
CA GLY A 861 -25.65 -0.73 12.10
C GLY A 861 -24.97 0.32 11.21
N ASP A 862 -24.98 0.17 9.88
CA ASP A 862 -24.37 1.14 8.96
C ASP A 862 -25.31 2.29 8.62
N ASP A 863 -25.01 3.49 9.13
CA ASP A 863 -25.81 4.70 8.93
C ASP A 863 -25.30 5.61 7.80
N SER A 864 -24.42 5.09 6.94
CA SER A 864 -23.97 5.81 5.74
C SER A 864 -25.15 6.23 4.86
N LEU A 865 -25.06 7.40 4.25
CA LEU A 865 -26.08 7.90 3.33
C LEU A 865 -26.22 6.96 2.13
N ARG A 866 -27.45 6.62 1.75
CA ARG A 866 -27.72 5.72 0.61
C ARG A 866 -27.07 6.22 -0.68
N ASP A 867 -27.03 7.55 -0.86
CA ASP A 867 -26.44 8.23 -2.03
C ASP A 867 -24.93 8.01 -2.18
N THR A 868 -24.25 7.50 -1.16
CA THR A 868 -22.81 7.18 -1.20
C THR A 868 -22.53 5.69 -1.46
N LEU A 869 -23.57 4.88 -1.59
CA LEU A 869 -23.47 3.42 -1.69
C LEU A 869 -23.87 2.94 -3.09
N SER A 870 -23.42 1.73 -3.46
CA SER A 870 -23.91 1.03 -4.65
C SER A 870 -25.31 0.44 -4.39
N HIS A 871 -26.07 0.14 -5.44
CA HIS A 871 -27.39 -0.46 -5.30
C HIS A 871 -27.35 -1.80 -4.55
N GLU A 872 -26.35 -2.62 -4.84
CA GLU A 872 -26.16 -3.95 -4.23
C GLU A 872 -25.81 -3.86 -2.74
N TYR A 873 -24.88 -2.97 -2.36
CA TYR A 873 -24.50 -2.82 -0.96
C TYR A 873 -25.63 -2.16 -0.16
N ALA A 874 -26.32 -1.16 -0.73
CA ALA A 874 -27.48 -0.54 -0.11
C ALA A 874 -28.60 -1.58 0.12
N ALA A 875 -28.88 -2.45 -0.86
CA ALA A 875 -29.86 -3.53 -0.71
C ALA A 875 -29.50 -4.50 0.42
N LEU A 876 -28.24 -4.94 0.49
CA LEU A 876 -27.76 -5.82 1.55
C LEU A 876 -27.86 -5.16 2.94
N ARG A 877 -27.40 -3.92 3.05
CA ARG A 877 -27.48 -3.13 4.29
C ARG A 877 -28.93 -2.98 4.76
N ASP A 878 -29.83 -2.60 3.85
CA ASP A 878 -31.25 -2.39 4.16
C ASP A 878 -31.94 -3.71 4.55
N TYR A 879 -31.57 -4.82 3.91
CA TYR A 879 -31.97 -6.17 4.32
C TYR A 879 -31.49 -6.48 5.74
N CYS A 880 -30.23 -6.21 6.06
CA CYS A 880 -29.67 -6.38 7.41
C CYS A 880 -30.31 -5.47 8.47
N LYS A 881 -30.65 -4.23 8.11
CA LYS A 881 -31.38 -3.29 8.98
C LYS A 881 -32.76 -3.84 9.37
N ARG A 882 -33.51 -4.36 8.40
CA ARG A 882 -34.82 -4.98 8.65
C ARG A 882 -34.71 -6.23 9.52
N GLY A 883 -33.73 -7.09 9.23
CA GLY A 883 -33.46 -8.28 10.05
C GLY A 883 -33.21 -7.91 11.52
N CYS A 884 -32.36 -6.91 11.79
CA CYS A 884 -32.11 -6.44 13.16
C CYS A 884 -33.37 -5.94 13.88
N ALA A 885 -34.26 -5.24 13.18
CA ALA A 885 -35.51 -4.75 13.76
C ALA A 885 -36.47 -5.88 14.15
N GLU A 886 -36.56 -6.94 13.33
CA GLU A 886 -37.39 -8.12 13.62
C GLU A 886 -36.86 -8.94 14.82
N PHE A 887 -35.53 -9.03 14.99
CA PHE A 887 -34.92 -9.64 16.19
C PHE A 887 -35.19 -8.85 17.47
N CYS A 888 -35.25 -7.51 17.41
CA CYS A 888 -35.60 -6.68 18.57
C CYS A 888 -37.08 -6.80 18.97
N VAL A 889 -38.00 -7.05 18.02
CA VAL A 889 -39.44 -7.17 18.28
C VAL A 889 -39.83 -8.57 18.78
N THR A 890 -39.07 -9.61 18.43
CA THR A 890 -39.35 -11.01 18.83
C THR A 890 -38.79 -11.42 20.19
N GLY A 891 -38.17 -10.51 20.95
CA GLY A 891 -37.74 -10.74 22.32
C GLY A 891 -36.57 -11.73 22.50
N ILE A 892 -35.94 -12.18 21.41
CA ILE A 892 -34.72 -12.98 21.48
C ILE A 892 -33.54 -12.03 21.64
N SER A 893 -33.31 -11.61 22.88
CA SER A 893 -32.12 -10.87 23.29
C SER A 893 -30.89 -11.77 23.18
N VAL A 894 -30.04 -11.54 22.17
CA VAL A 894 -28.62 -11.94 22.27
C VAL A 894 -27.90 -10.86 23.06
N THR A 895 -28.17 -10.79 24.35
CA THR A 895 -27.32 -10.05 25.31
C THR A 895 -25.98 -10.77 25.42
N ALA A 896 -24.97 -10.25 24.72
CA ALA A 896 -23.59 -10.18 25.21
C ALA A 896 -22.69 -9.37 24.25
N VAL A 897 -22.99 -8.08 24.06
CA VAL A 897 -21.93 -7.09 23.82
C VAL A 897 -22.13 -6.00 24.86
N ALA A 898 -21.24 -5.99 25.85
CA ALA A 898 -21.31 -5.10 27.00
C ALA A 898 -21.22 -3.64 26.55
N VAL A 899 -22.36 -2.96 26.53
CA VAL A 899 -22.43 -1.52 26.69
C VAL A 899 -22.02 -1.24 28.13
N PHE A 900 -20.79 -0.73 28.35
CA PHE A 900 -20.41 -0.21 29.67
C PHE A 900 -21.09 1.15 29.91
N PRO A 901 -21.47 1.46 31.16
CA PRO A 901 -22.09 2.73 31.50
C PRO A 901 -21.04 3.84 31.45
N ARG A 902 -21.48 5.03 31.04
CA ARG A 902 -20.70 6.27 31.16
C ARG A 902 -20.40 6.54 32.65
N SER A 903 -19.11 6.62 32.97
CA SER A 903 -18.56 7.38 34.10
C SER A 903 -17.18 7.89 33.73
#